data_AF-A0AAW0YJD4-F1
#
_entry.id   AF-A0AAW0YJD4-F1
#
_cell.length_a   1.000
_cell.length_b   1.000
_cell.length_c   1.000
_cell.angle_alpha   90.00
_cell.angle_beta   90.00
_cell.angle_gamma   90.00
#
_symmetry.space_group_name_H-M   'P 1'
#
loop_
_entity.id
_entity.type
_entity.pdbx_description
1 polymer ?
#
loop_
_entity_poly.entity_id
_entity_poly.type
_entity_poly.pdbx_seq_one_letter_code
_entity_poly.pdbx_strand_id
1 'polypeptide(L)'
;MSSIIYTTALLSLFSFLPSVFAAAPSAGTTYVVSPTGNTDLCIAPKNNWEGSHLVLKDCDEDDTAWEWTGSQFKNTATDLCVDMTDGGRWSGNKMQVWGCFDYNTNQQYSTDGAMIHWDNFCWDLTDGKHEEGTVVQIWSCYSWNTNQQWTFTEVEEVDDCDSDSTTDTPVALGSAAITSFTATDVATLTASDSLTATASVTDSLLGEGLWVTNGGASEYTRHKHHTSTTSAAQSQSTSTDAWANATLSESLINATASVTTAFGTATATATNSASTAVATPVSTGAATSSGYLQTSGNKVVDSSGNTVVLRGTNIGGWLVWEDWMCGITDNQSPDRFPMTTLTNRFGNDKAMTLWETWISNWLTETDFDYLQEIGFNVIRLPFSFRSVQNADGSWRDDAFKHMDWAVAQAKARGIYVIIDFHIWAGQEASYSAISENTDDGASQRAAAGEIWKKVAAHYLGESIIFGFDIINEPTGSWGDKLQQDLYNAVRSVDANRIIIHESISTNPANYGWTNVVYSIHEYNMMGSDLGSNKQQWASGVQAYIDMWSGYNIPTLLGEFMADGDTLSYIIDQANSQGLSWLTWAHSTVNMGRWGLWNHGDSMRVSVDSDSFESIQSAWSNMPSVQKSNIIYDQLKAGAGGSTNVKRDVSTPTNVNSPRADRTKRLVTARHGGRSRRNAAHGNVKGVSF
;
A
#
# COMPACT_ATOMS: atom_id res chain seq x y z
N MET A 1 69.05 61.42 -3.34
CA MET A 1 69.36 61.90 -1.97
C MET A 1 68.39 61.23 -1.00
N SER A 2 68.87 60.89 0.20
CA SER A 2 68.23 60.42 1.46
C SER A 2 66.75 59.99 1.47
N SER A 3 66.32 58.82 2.01
CA SER A 3 66.49 58.29 3.40
C SER A 3 65.75 59.16 4.45
N ILE A 4 65.13 58.75 5.56
CA ILE A 4 64.85 57.48 6.31
C ILE A 4 63.85 57.89 7.46
N ILE A 5 63.15 57.07 8.27
CA ILE A 5 61.99 56.13 8.08
C ILE A 5 60.99 56.47 9.24
N TYR A 6 59.78 55.86 9.31
CA TYR A 6 59.17 55.23 10.52
C TYR A 6 57.69 55.53 10.91
N THR A 7 56.93 54.42 11.04
CA THR A 7 55.88 54.09 12.05
C THR A 7 54.62 54.98 12.17
N THR A 8 53.43 54.44 12.41
CA THR A 8 53.10 53.34 13.34
C THR A 8 51.99 52.42 12.81
N ALA A 9 52.19 51.10 12.91
CA ALA A 9 51.10 50.14 12.91
C ALA A 9 50.72 49.86 14.37
N LEU A 10 49.44 49.99 14.72
CA LEU A 10 48.96 49.72 16.07
C LEU A 10 48.64 48.23 16.20
N LEU A 11 49.35 47.53 17.09
CA LEU A 11 48.93 46.21 17.55
C LEU A 11 47.66 46.36 18.40
N SER A 12 46.57 45.72 17.99
CA SER A 12 45.57 45.20 18.93
C SER A 12 45.77 43.70 19.03
N LEU A 13 45.80 43.18 20.26
CA LEU A 13 46.06 41.78 20.58
C LEU A 13 44.98 41.31 21.54
N PHE A 14 44.33 40.20 21.18
CA PHE A 14 43.20 39.57 21.87
C PHE A 14 41.89 40.39 21.88
N SER A 15 40.72 39.76 21.77
CA SER A 15 40.43 38.32 21.74
C SER A 15 40.30 37.76 20.31
N PHE A 16 41.10 36.73 19.99
CA PHE A 16 40.51 35.61 19.26
C PHE A 16 39.55 34.95 20.25
N LEU A 17 38.27 35.28 20.15
CA LEU A 17 37.26 34.27 20.45
C LEU A 17 37.60 33.07 19.54
N PRO A 18 37.49 31.83 20.02
CA PRO A 18 37.44 30.71 19.10
C PRO A 18 36.35 31.04 18.08
N SER A 19 36.67 30.98 16.78
CA SER A 19 35.61 30.71 15.82
C SER A 19 35.05 29.38 16.27
N VAL A 20 33.88 29.40 16.92
CA VAL A 20 33.17 28.19 17.33
C VAL A 20 32.67 27.59 16.03
N PHE A 21 33.56 26.83 15.37
CA PHE A 21 33.11 25.70 14.57
C PHE A 21 32.26 24.88 15.55
N ALA A 22 30.95 24.90 15.35
CA ALA A 22 30.04 24.04 16.08
C ALA A 22 30.61 22.62 15.93
N ALA A 23 31.05 22.03 17.03
CA ALA A 23 31.50 20.66 17.02
C ALA A 23 30.30 19.80 16.58
N ALA A 24 30.53 18.82 15.69
CA ALA A 24 29.48 17.90 15.33
C ALA A 24 28.94 17.24 16.61
N PRO A 25 27.61 17.09 16.75
CA PRO A 25 27.00 16.56 17.96
C PRO A 25 27.53 15.15 18.27
N SER A 26 27.78 14.90 19.55
CA SER A 26 28.30 13.62 20.03
C SER A 26 27.17 12.60 20.15
N ALA A 27 27.42 11.37 19.68
CA ALA A 27 26.43 10.30 19.73
C ALA A 27 26.17 9.87 21.19
N GLY A 28 24.90 9.77 21.57
CA GLY A 28 24.46 9.51 22.94
C GLY A 28 24.37 10.76 23.83
N THR A 29 24.40 11.96 23.25
CA THR A 29 24.26 13.23 23.97
C THR A 29 22.93 13.90 23.61
N THR A 30 22.28 14.52 24.60
CA THR A 30 21.03 15.28 24.44
C THR A 30 21.33 16.74 24.11
N TYR A 31 20.67 17.24 23.08
CA TYR A 31 20.82 18.61 22.59
C TYR A 31 19.47 19.30 22.45
N VAL A 32 19.45 20.59 22.78
CA VAL A 32 18.46 21.54 22.28
C VAL A 32 19.02 22.12 20.97
N VAL A 33 18.22 22.15 19.91
CA VAL A 33 18.67 22.51 18.56
C VAL A 33 17.95 23.76 18.06
N SER A 34 18.69 24.86 17.94
CA SER A 34 18.18 26.18 17.53
C SER A 34 18.73 26.61 16.17
N PRO A 35 18.00 27.38 15.33
CA PRO A 35 18.58 27.97 14.13
C PRO A 35 19.51 29.12 14.50
N THR A 36 20.64 29.24 13.81
CA THR A 36 21.66 30.28 14.12
C THR A 36 21.16 31.72 13.95
N GLY A 37 20.04 31.93 13.26
CA GLY A 37 19.40 33.24 13.13
C GLY A 37 18.52 33.65 14.32
N ASN A 38 18.12 32.72 15.18
CA ASN A 38 17.36 32.99 16.41
C ASN A 38 17.55 31.84 17.40
N THR A 39 18.46 32.01 18.36
CA THR A 39 18.83 31.00 19.36
C THR A 39 17.82 30.86 20.51
N ASP A 40 16.84 31.75 20.58
CA ASP A 40 15.79 31.72 21.61
C ASP A 40 14.62 30.81 21.20
N LEU A 41 14.65 30.27 19.96
CA LEU A 41 13.68 29.29 19.46
C LEU A 41 14.37 27.98 19.06
N CYS A 42 13.70 26.87 19.31
CA CYS A 42 14.26 25.53 19.16
C CYS A 42 13.30 24.57 18.46
N ILE A 43 13.83 23.54 17.80
CA ILE A 43 13.01 22.53 17.13
C ILE A 43 12.24 21.70 18.17
N ALA A 44 10.95 21.50 17.94
CA ALA A 44 10.08 20.68 18.75
C ALA A 44 8.98 20.04 17.88
N PRO A 45 8.42 18.89 18.28
CA PRO A 45 7.21 18.40 17.65
C PRO A 45 6.07 19.39 17.91
N LYS A 46 5.28 19.71 16.88
CA LYS A 46 4.10 20.59 17.06
C LYS A 46 3.05 20.00 18.02
N ASN A 47 2.99 18.68 18.11
CA ASN A 47 2.13 17.90 19.01
C ASN A 47 2.80 16.54 19.28
N ASN A 48 2.41 15.88 20.37
CA ASN A 48 2.98 14.62 20.85
C ASN A 48 2.43 13.34 20.18
N TRP A 49 2.26 13.34 18.85
CA TRP A 49 1.75 12.17 18.10
C TRP A 49 2.43 12.00 16.74
N GLU A 50 2.51 10.75 16.26
CA GLU A 50 3.16 10.36 15.00
C GLU A 50 2.51 11.04 13.78
N GLY A 51 3.33 11.68 12.94
CA GLY A 51 2.90 12.50 11.82
C GLY A 51 2.79 14.00 12.15
N SER A 52 3.00 14.40 13.40
CA SER A 52 3.03 15.83 13.75
C SER A 52 4.28 16.50 13.17
N HIS A 53 4.11 17.64 12.49
CA HIS A 53 5.23 18.39 11.93
C HIS A 53 6.22 18.89 12.99
N LEU A 54 7.49 19.00 12.58
CA LEU A 54 8.55 19.67 13.34
C LEU A 54 8.45 21.19 13.15
N VAL A 55 8.45 21.94 14.25
CA VAL A 55 8.31 23.41 14.27
C VAL A 55 9.33 24.07 15.20
N LEU A 56 9.54 25.38 15.05
CA LEU A 56 10.18 26.19 16.08
C LEU A 56 9.22 26.48 17.23
N LYS A 57 9.69 26.36 18.47
CA LYS A 57 9.02 26.79 19.72
C LYS A 57 10.01 27.51 20.65
N ASP A 58 9.54 28.05 21.77
CA ASP A 58 10.41 28.53 22.85
C ASP A 58 11.31 27.39 23.36
N CYS A 59 12.61 27.63 23.53
CA CYS A 59 13.58 26.62 23.95
C CYS A 59 13.39 26.12 25.39
N ASP A 60 12.62 26.84 26.22
CA ASP A 60 12.28 26.41 27.59
C ASP A 60 11.08 25.42 27.63
N GLU A 61 10.50 25.01 26.48
CA GLU A 61 9.46 23.97 26.43
C GLU A 61 10.00 22.54 26.63
N ASP A 62 9.27 21.74 27.40
CA ASP A 62 9.63 20.36 27.81
C ASP A 62 9.93 19.39 26.64
N ASP A 63 9.45 19.66 25.42
CA ASP A 63 9.61 18.78 24.24
C ASP A 63 10.65 19.27 23.20
N THR A 64 11.50 20.23 23.57
CA THR A 64 12.56 20.79 22.71
C THR A 64 13.90 20.05 22.73
N ALA A 65 14.07 19.08 23.64
CA ALA A 65 15.32 18.35 23.85
C ALA A 65 15.37 17.01 23.08
N TRP A 66 16.46 16.77 22.35
CA TRP A 66 16.65 15.65 21.43
C TRP A 66 17.95 14.90 21.72
N GLU A 67 17.84 13.59 21.96
CA GLU A 67 18.98 12.67 21.95
C GLU A 67 19.48 12.50 20.52
N TRP A 68 20.77 12.78 20.27
CA TRP A 68 21.43 12.48 19.01
C TRP A 68 22.08 11.09 19.09
N THR A 69 21.54 10.10 18.37
CA THR A 69 22.05 8.72 18.42
C THR A 69 23.34 8.49 17.63
N GLY A 70 23.83 9.52 16.93
CA GLY A 70 24.90 9.43 15.93
C GLY A 70 24.39 9.40 14.49
N SER A 71 23.09 9.12 14.29
CA SER A 71 22.40 9.27 13.00
C SER A 71 20.93 9.66 13.11
N GLN A 72 20.28 9.59 14.27
CA GLN A 72 18.87 9.96 14.47
C GLN A 72 18.72 11.02 15.56
N PHE A 73 17.68 11.85 15.43
CA PHE A 73 17.23 12.76 16.48
C PHE A 73 16.00 12.17 17.16
N LYS A 74 16.14 11.68 18.39
CA LYS A 74 15.05 11.15 19.19
C LYS A 74 14.60 12.18 20.23
N ASN A 75 13.31 12.50 20.25
CA ASN A 75 12.72 13.43 21.20
C ASN A 75 12.65 12.82 22.60
N THR A 76 13.14 13.53 23.60
CA THR A 76 13.20 13.03 24.99
C THR A 76 11.85 13.01 25.71
N ALA A 77 10.89 13.87 25.32
CA ALA A 77 9.57 13.95 25.93
C ALA A 77 8.52 13.01 25.31
N THR A 78 8.67 12.66 24.03
CA THR A 78 7.67 11.89 23.27
C THR A 78 8.15 10.51 22.82
N ASP A 79 9.43 10.17 22.99
CA ASP A 79 10.10 8.97 22.44
C ASP A 79 10.04 8.84 20.90
N LEU A 80 9.57 9.86 20.18
CA LEU A 80 9.48 9.88 18.71
C LEU A 80 10.76 10.45 18.07
N CYS A 81 11.14 9.93 16.91
CA CYS A 81 12.26 10.41 16.12
C CYS A 81 11.82 11.44 15.08
N VAL A 82 12.71 12.38 14.73
CA VAL A 82 12.51 13.21 13.53
C VAL A 82 12.54 12.28 12.31
N ASP A 83 11.55 12.46 11.44
CA ASP A 83 11.29 11.61 10.28
C ASP A 83 10.96 12.48 9.05
N MET A 84 11.43 12.04 7.88
CA MET A 84 11.07 12.68 6.62
C MET A 84 9.72 12.17 6.12
N THR A 85 8.71 13.04 6.13
CA THR A 85 7.35 12.75 5.67
C THR A 85 7.36 12.05 4.31
N ASP A 86 6.80 10.84 4.29
CA ASP A 86 6.72 9.92 3.14
C ASP A 86 8.04 9.60 2.43
N GLY A 87 9.19 9.89 3.07
CA GLY A 87 10.52 9.82 2.43
C GLY A 87 10.67 10.77 1.24
N GLY A 88 9.84 11.82 1.16
CA GLY A 88 9.72 12.67 -0.01
C GLY A 88 10.99 13.48 -0.32
N ARG A 89 11.61 13.21 -1.47
CA ARG A 89 12.90 13.79 -1.91
C ARG A 89 12.73 15.05 -2.77
N TRP A 90 12.10 16.09 -2.24
CA TRP A 90 12.01 17.39 -2.91
C TRP A 90 12.20 18.56 -1.95
N SER A 91 12.81 19.63 -2.47
CA SER A 91 12.90 20.91 -1.77
C SER A 91 11.51 21.43 -1.44
N GLY A 92 11.24 21.65 -0.15
CA GLY A 92 9.95 22.09 0.37
C GLY A 92 9.19 21.01 1.15
N ASN A 93 9.60 19.75 1.11
CA ASN A 93 8.97 18.70 1.92
C ASN A 93 9.12 19.00 3.42
N LYS A 94 8.05 18.82 4.19
CA LYS A 94 7.99 19.18 5.61
C LYS A 94 8.42 18.01 6.47
N MET A 95 9.13 18.29 7.55
CA MET A 95 9.57 17.26 8.49
C MET A 95 8.46 16.94 9.49
N GLN A 96 8.46 15.71 10.01
CA GLN A 96 7.52 15.23 11.02
C GLN A 96 8.26 14.52 12.15
N VAL A 97 7.53 14.12 13.18
CA VAL A 97 7.98 13.09 14.14
C VAL A 97 7.25 11.78 13.91
N TRP A 98 7.95 10.67 14.10
CA TRP A 98 7.42 9.32 13.94
C TRP A 98 8.13 8.35 14.90
N GLY A 99 7.59 7.15 15.15
CA GLY A 99 8.27 6.14 15.95
C GLY A 99 9.69 5.85 15.45
N CYS A 100 10.64 5.70 16.39
CA CYS A 100 12.05 5.49 16.08
C CYS A 100 12.32 4.08 15.53
N PHE A 101 13.01 4.00 14.39
CA PHE A 101 13.45 2.73 13.80
C PHE A 101 14.88 2.84 13.25
N ASP A 102 15.83 2.07 13.82
CA ASP A 102 17.26 2.08 13.44
C ASP A 102 17.52 1.84 11.93
N TYR A 103 16.60 1.14 11.26
CA TYR A 103 16.69 0.78 9.84
C TYR A 103 15.93 1.75 8.91
N ASN A 104 15.17 2.71 9.45
CA ASN A 104 14.40 3.66 8.63
C ASN A 104 15.33 4.78 8.13
N THR A 105 15.58 4.80 6.82
CA THR A 105 16.41 5.79 6.13
C THR A 105 15.83 7.21 6.20
N ASN A 106 14.52 7.37 6.40
CA ASN A 106 13.87 8.69 6.56
C ASN A 106 14.24 9.38 7.87
N GLN A 107 14.83 8.64 8.82
CA GLN A 107 15.26 9.10 10.14
C GLN A 107 16.80 9.15 10.25
N GLN A 108 17.54 8.80 9.19
CA GLN A 108 19.01 8.82 9.18
C GLN A 108 19.53 10.15 8.64
N TYR A 109 20.05 10.97 9.53
CA TYR A 109 20.67 12.25 9.26
C TYR A 109 22.19 12.17 9.40
N SER A 110 22.87 13.18 8.88
CA SER A 110 24.29 13.45 9.16
C SER A 110 24.51 14.94 9.34
N THR A 111 25.64 15.35 9.90
CA THR A 111 25.94 16.75 10.18
C THR A 111 27.27 17.17 9.55
N ASP A 112 27.27 18.28 8.81
CA ASP A 112 28.49 18.92 8.30
C ASP A 112 28.61 20.33 8.91
N GLY A 113 29.38 20.43 9.99
CA GLY A 113 29.44 21.63 10.82
C GLY A 113 28.06 22.00 11.40
N ALA A 114 27.53 23.15 10.98
CA ALA A 114 26.22 23.67 11.40
C ALA A 114 25.06 23.23 10.47
N MET A 115 25.31 22.48 9.40
CA MET A 115 24.25 21.97 8.53
C MET A 115 23.83 20.56 8.93
N ILE A 116 22.52 20.33 9.00
CA ILE A 116 21.93 19.00 9.20
C ILE A 116 21.46 18.48 7.85
N HIS A 117 21.99 17.33 7.44
CA HIS A 117 21.77 16.71 6.15
C HIS A 117 20.83 15.52 6.25
N TRP A 118 19.93 15.42 5.29
CA TRP A 118 19.19 14.20 4.98
C TRP A 118 19.39 13.89 3.49
N ASP A 119 20.10 12.80 3.19
CA ASP A 119 20.55 12.49 1.83
C ASP A 119 21.30 13.70 1.19
N ASN A 120 20.85 14.21 0.05
CA ASN A 120 21.42 15.37 -0.64
C ASN A 120 20.75 16.71 -0.25
N PHE A 121 19.86 16.71 0.74
CA PHE A 121 19.14 17.88 1.22
C PHE A 121 19.63 18.33 2.60
N CYS A 122 19.39 19.59 2.91
CA CYS A 122 19.68 20.21 4.19
C CYS A 122 18.38 20.61 4.87
N TRP A 123 18.34 20.52 6.20
CA TRP A 123 17.27 21.09 7.00
C TRP A 123 17.24 22.61 6.83
N ASP A 124 16.06 23.15 6.56
CA ASP A 124 15.82 24.52 6.14
C ASP A 124 14.54 25.05 6.82
N LEU A 125 14.54 26.33 7.21
CA LEU A 125 13.34 26.97 7.76
C LEU A 125 12.40 27.43 6.64
N THR A 126 11.12 27.01 6.71
CA THR A 126 10.11 27.39 5.70
C THR A 126 10.05 28.91 5.51
N ASP A 127 10.11 29.35 4.24
CA ASP A 127 10.17 30.75 3.81
C ASP A 127 11.32 31.57 4.43
N GLY A 128 12.31 30.92 5.05
CA GLY A 128 13.42 31.56 5.75
C GLY A 128 13.03 32.30 7.03
N LYS A 129 11.93 31.89 7.67
CA LYS A 129 11.37 32.55 8.85
C LYS A 129 12.00 32.03 10.15
N HIS A 130 12.35 32.95 11.05
CA HIS A 130 12.93 32.65 12.37
C HIS A 130 11.94 33.02 13.48
N GLU A 131 10.67 32.63 13.31
CA GLU A 131 9.56 32.92 14.22
C GLU A 131 8.88 31.64 14.74
N GLU A 132 8.27 31.71 15.91
CA GLU A 132 7.58 30.59 16.57
C GLU A 132 6.50 29.98 15.66
N GLY A 133 6.37 28.65 15.68
CA GLY A 133 5.48 27.89 14.81
C GLY A 133 5.97 27.71 13.37
N THR A 134 7.13 28.25 12.98
CA THR A 134 7.73 28.00 11.66
C THR A 134 8.03 26.52 11.48
N VAL A 135 7.52 25.91 10.42
CA VAL A 135 7.71 24.49 10.11
C VAL A 135 9.11 24.25 9.51
N VAL A 136 9.81 23.23 9.99
CA VAL A 136 11.08 22.78 9.41
C VAL A 136 10.83 21.95 8.16
N GLN A 137 11.61 22.20 7.12
CA GLN A 137 11.53 21.52 5.82
C GLN A 137 12.91 21.01 5.39
N ILE A 138 12.96 20.21 4.34
CA ILE A 138 14.20 19.99 3.59
C ILE A 138 14.29 20.93 2.38
N TRP A 139 15.50 21.36 2.06
CA TRP A 139 15.79 22.12 0.85
C TRP A 139 17.16 21.74 0.28
N SER A 140 17.43 22.12 -0.97
CA SER A 140 18.77 22.00 -1.55
C SER A 140 19.81 22.71 -0.68
N CYS A 141 20.93 22.06 -0.42
CA CYS A 141 21.98 22.57 0.48
C CYS A 141 22.70 23.80 -0.10
N TYR A 142 22.77 24.86 0.69
CA TYR A 142 23.52 26.08 0.40
C TYR A 142 24.27 26.54 1.66
N SER A 143 25.59 26.34 1.70
CA SER A 143 26.44 26.66 2.87
C SER A 143 26.53 28.14 3.27
N TRP A 144 25.93 29.03 2.47
CA TRP A 144 25.78 30.46 2.76
C TRP A 144 24.34 30.84 3.20
N ASN A 145 23.39 29.91 3.15
CA ASN A 145 22.00 30.13 3.56
C ASN A 145 21.91 30.00 5.08
N THR A 146 21.66 31.12 5.76
CA THR A 146 21.50 31.21 7.22
C THR A 146 20.29 30.43 7.75
N ASN A 147 19.34 30.07 6.89
CA ASN A 147 18.15 29.31 7.25
C ASN A 147 18.41 27.79 7.32
N GLN A 148 19.63 27.37 6.95
CA GLN A 148 20.12 25.98 7.00
C GLN A 148 21.26 25.79 8.03
N GLN A 149 21.51 26.81 8.86
CA GLN A 149 22.54 26.78 9.89
C GLN A 149 21.87 26.59 11.26
N TRP A 150 22.32 25.56 11.97
CA TRP A 150 21.76 25.10 13.22
C TRP A 150 22.85 25.09 14.31
N THR A 151 22.43 25.23 15.55
CA THR A 151 23.30 25.30 16.72
C THR A 151 22.81 24.27 17.74
N PHE A 152 23.72 23.39 18.14
CA PHE A 152 23.50 22.35 19.13
C PHE A 152 23.96 22.88 20.49
N THR A 153 23.02 23.01 21.42
CA THR A 153 23.30 23.36 22.82
C THR A 153 23.11 22.10 23.65
N GLU A 154 24.18 21.61 24.27
CA GLU A 154 24.13 20.41 25.12
C GLU A 154 23.25 20.67 26.34
N VAL A 155 22.31 19.74 26.60
CA VAL A 155 21.50 19.77 27.81
C VAL A 155 22.29 19.07 28.90
N GLU A 156 22.92 19.85 29.79
CA GLU A 156 23.56 19.29 30.98
C GLU A 156 22.49 18.63 31.86
N GLU A 157 22.52 17.31 32.01
CA GLU A 157 21.73 16.64 33.04
C GLU A 157 22.18 17.13 34.42
N VAL A 158 21.28 17.78 35.14
CA VAL A 158 21.51 18.12 36.54
C VAL A 158 21.44 16.83 37.34
N ASP A 159 22.60 16.22 37.61
CA ASP A 159 22.77 15.15 38.58
C ASP A 159 22.12 15.58 39.92
N ASP A 160 20.92 15.08 40.20
CA ASP A 160 20.24 15.31 41.48
C ASP A 160 20.94 14.50 42.58
N CYS A 161 22.02 15.11 43.08
CA CYS A 161 22.80 14.65 44.21
C CYS A 161 23.04 15.81 45.18
N ASP A 162 22.34 15.81 46.31
CA ASP A 162 22.87 15.14 47.51
C ASP A 162 21.82 15.07 48.63
N SER A 163 21.94 14.06 49.47
CA SER A 163 21.08 13.86 50.65
C SER A 163 21.86 14.10 51.94
N ASP A 164 22.13 15.35 52.32
CA ASP A 164 22.32 15.69 53.74
C ASP A 164 22.09 17.18 54.11
N SER A 165 21.50 17.39 55.29
CA SER A 165 21.34 18.65 56.03
C SER A 165 20.49 19.75 55.35
N THR A 166 19.43 20.28 55.95
CA THR A 166 19.29 20.67 57.37
C THR A 166 17.84 20.62 57.87
N THR A 167 17.69 20.75 59.19
CA THR A 167 16.45 20.68 59.98
C THR A 167 15.38 21.71 59.61
N ASP A 168 14.11 21.30 59.51
CA ASP A 168 13.10 21.68 60.53
C ASP A 168 11.80 20.84 60.52
N THR A 169 11.07 20.87 61.64
CA THR A 169 9.92 19.99 61.94
C THR A 169 8.60 20.35 61.23
N PRO A 170 7.73 19.36 60.90
CA PRO A 170 6.40 19.63 60.34
C PRO A 170 5.38 20.03 61.40
N VAL A 171 4.61 21.10 61.12
CA VAL A 171 3.42 21.48 61.90
C VAL A 171 2.17 20.93 61.21
N ALA A 172 1.42 20.08 61.92
CA ALA A 172 0.14 19.56 61.45
C ALA A 172 -1.03 20.49 61.79
N LEU A 173 -2.00 20.64 60.87
CA LEU A 173 -3.41 21.07 61.02
C LEU A 173 -4.00 21.12 59.58
N GLY A 174 -5.21 20.67 59.26
CA GLY A 174 -6.25 19.97 60.02
C GLY A 174 -7.39 19.55 59.06
N SER A 175 -8.17 18.54 59.44
CA SER A 175 -9.17 17.91 58.56
C SER A 175 -10.45 18.74 58.35
N ALA A 176 -11.09 18.58 57.18
CA ALA A 176 -12.52 18.84 57.01
C ALA A 176 -13.12 17.86 55.98
N ALA A 177 -14.17 17.14 56.38
CA ALA A 177 -14.94 16.25 55.51
C ALA A 177 -16.26 16.92 55.08
N ILE A 178 -16.76 16.59 53.89
CA ILE A 178 -18.12 16.96 53.45
C ILE A 178 -18.84 15.70 52.93
N THR A 179 -20.15 15.65 53.15
CA THR A 179 -20.95 14.43 53.25
C THR A 179 -22.01 14.27 52.15
N SER A 180 -22.28 12.99 51.81
CA SER A 180 -23.60 12.40 51.45
C SER A 180 -24.40 12.90 50.24
N PHE A 181 -24.93 11.94 49.47
CA PHE A 181 -26.27 12.02 48.85
C PHE A 181 -26.98 10.66 48.95
N THR A 182 -28.31 10.68 48.89
CA THR A 182 -29.24 9.57 49.21
C THR A 182 -29.85 8.87 47.98
N ALA A 183 -30.36 7.65 48.14
CA ALA A 183 -30.99 6.86 47.07
C ALA A 183 -32.43 6.41 47.39
N THR A 184 -33.29 6.41 46.37
CA THR A 184 -34.61 5.73 46.20
C THR A 184 -35.06 6.09 44.76
N ASP A 185 -35.71 5.27 43.94
CA ASP A 185 -36.63 4.15 44.18
C ASP A 185 -36.41 2.93 43.26
N VAL A 186 -37.14 1.84 43.54
CA VAL A 186 -37.13 0.56 42.82
C VAL A 186 -38.42 0.34 42.01
N ALA A 187 -38.32 -0.19 40.79
CA ALA A 187 -39.44 -0.83 40.08
C ALA A 187 -38.95 -2.06 39.28
N THR A 188 -39.73 -3.15 39.30
CA THR A 188 -39.32 -4.50 38.85
C THR A 188 -40.14 -5.04 37.67
N LEU A 189 -39.50 -5.96 36.89
CA LEU A 189 -40.02 -7.01 35.98
C LEU A 189 -40.23 -6.60 34.49
N THR A 190 -40.00 -7.44 33.45
CA THR A 190 -39.81 -8.91 33.30
C THR A 190 -38.71 -9.31 32.26
N ALA A 191 -38.33 -10.60 32.22
CA ALA A 191 -37.46 -11.27 31.21
C ALA A 191 -38.10 -11.38 29.79
N SER A 192 -37.52 -11.96 28.72
CA SER A 192 -36.36 -12.86 28.46
C SER A 192 -35.77 -12.56 27.04
N ASP A 193 -34.72 -13.15 26.46
CA ASP A 193 -33.93 -14.38 26.66
C ASP A 193 -32.44 -14.15 26.31
N SER A 194 -31.52 -14.91 26.94
CA SER A 194 -30.12 -15.02 26.47
C SER A 194 -29.64 -16.46 26.50
N LEU A 195 -29.21 -16.99 25.34
CA LEU A 195 -28.59 -18.31 25.26
C LEU A 195 -27.17 -18.27 25.83
N THR A 196 -26.85 -19.21 26.70
CA THR A 196 -25.48 -19.57 27.07
C THR A 196 -25.26 -21.05 26.78
N ALA A 197 -24.17 -21.37 26.09
CA ALA A 197 -23.73 -22.74 25.85
C ALA A 197 -22.52 -23.04 26.75
N THR A 198 -22.60 -24.12 27.52
CA THR A 198 -21.51 -24.57 28.40
C THR A 198 -20.95 -25.88 27.85
N ALA A 199 -19.64 -25.95 27.64
CA ALA A 199 -18.95 -27.19 27.28
C ALA A 199 -18.21 -27.74 28.51
N SER A 200 -18.53 -28.98 28.91
CA SER A 200 -17.85 -29.69 30.00
C SER A 200 -17.04 -30.85 29.42
N VAL A 201 -15.72 -30.85 29.62
CA VAL A 201 -14.86 -32.00 29.33
C VAL A 201 -14.88 -32.94 30.54
N THR A 202 -15.27 -34.18 30.34
CA THR A 202 -15.13 -35.24 31.35
C THR A 202 -13.96 -36.13 30.96
N ASP A 203 -12.87 -36.05 31.72
CA ASP A 203 -11.80 -37.04 31.66
C ASP A 203 -12.16 -38.21 32.60
N SER A 204 -11.86 -39.44 32.18
CA SER A 204 -12.23 -40.65 32.92
C SER A 204 -11.14 -41.71 32.88
N LEU A 205 -10.17 -41.56 33.77
CA LEU A 205 -9.23 -42.62 34.13
C LEU A 205 -9.32 -42.92 35.63
N LEU A 206 -9.69 -44.16 35.96
CA LEU A 206 -9.67 -44.68 37.33
C LEU A 206 -8.25 -45.07 37.72
N GLY A 207 -7.78 -44.58 38.86
CA GLY A 207 -6.44 -44.83 39.38
C GLY A 207 -6.25 -44.38 40.83
N GLU A 208 -6.99 -44.99 41.76
CA GLU A 208 -6.70 -45.12 43.21
C GLU A 208 -5.90 -43.99 43.90
N GLY A 209 -6.57 -43.06 44.60
CA GLY A 209 -5.90 -41.98 45.33
C GLY A 209 -6.79 -41.06 46.19
N LEU A 210 -7.37 -41.60 47.26
CA LEU A 210 -8.03 -40.90 48.38
C LEU A 210 -7.29 -39.58 48.76
N TRP A 211 -7.91 -38.40 48.93
CA TRP A 211 -8.92 -38.02 49.94
C TRP A 211 -9.75 -36.77 49.57
N VAL A 212 -10.86 -36.56 50.30
CA VAL A 212 -11.88 -35.53 50.09
C VAL A 212 -11.54 -34.16 50.73
N THR A 213 -12.14 -33.09 50.16
CA THR A 213 -12.45 -31.71 50.64
C THR A 213 -11.51 -30.58 50.18
N ASN A 214 -11.99 -29.36 49.86
CA ASN A 214 -13.37 -28.79 49.79
C ASN A 214 -13.49 -27.85 48.55
N GLY A 215 -14.49 -27.01 48.25
CA GLY A 215 -15.67 -26.47 48.96
C GLY A 215 -15.62 -24.93 49.02
N GLY A 216 -16.06 -24.21 47.97
CA GLY A 216 -16.09 -22.74 47.95
C GLY A 216 -16.28 -22.13 46.56
N ALA A 217 -17.44 -21.52 46.31
CA ALA A 217 -17.71 -20.73 45.10
C ALA A 217 -17.35 -19.25 45.32
N SER A 218 -16.99 -18.53 44.25
CA SER A 218 -17.04 -17.07 44.22
C SER A 218 -17.30 -16.57 42.81
N GLU A 219 -18.34 -15.74 42.67
CA GLU A 219 -18.76 -15.12 41.42
C GLU A 219 -17.76 -14.05 40.93
N TYR A 220 -17.83 -13.75 39.64
CA TYR A 220 -17.05 -12.68 39.01
C TYR A 220 -17.75 -11.33 39.22
N THR A 221 -17.08 -10.33 39.79
CA THR A 221 -17.42 -8.91 39.52
C THR A 221 -16.15 -8.11 39.27
N ARG A 222 -16.22 -7.24 38.25
CA ARG A 222 -15.10 -6.56 37.60
C ARG A 222 -14.70 -5.28 38.35
N HIS A 223 -13.40 -5.07 38.60
CA HIS A 223 -12.86 -3.76 38.97
C HIS A 223 -11.70 -3.34 38.05
N LYS A 224 -11.64 -2.05 37.75
CA LYS A 224 -10.48 -1.39 37.13
C LYS A 224 -9.27 -1.49 38.08
N HIS A 225 -8.05 -1.62 37.56
CA HIS A 225 -6.98 -0.67 37.90
C HIS A 225 -5.75 -0.76 36.98
N HIS A 226 -5.01 0.34 37.02
CA HIS A 226 -3.67 0.56 36.49
C HIS A 226 -2.62 -0.48 36.94
N THR A 227 -1.64 -0.67 36.05
CA THR A 227 -0.20 -0.93 36.28
C THR A 227 0.28 -1.14 37.73
N SER A 228 0.92 -2.29 37.98
CA SER A 228 2.05 -2.38 38.91
C SER A 228 3.07 -3.41 38.41
N THR A 229 4.31 -2.97 38.21
CA THR A 229 5.46 -3.81 37.91
C THR A 229 5.90 -4.63 39.14
N THR A 230 6.37 -5.85 38.90
CA THR A 230 7.30 -6.55 39.81
C THR A 230 8.36 -7.27 38.98
N SER A 231 9.62 -7.00 39.29
CA SER A 231 10.81 -7.52 38.62
C SER A 231 11.50 -8.60 39.48
N ALA A 232 12.62 -9.12 38.95
CA ALA A 232 13.56 -10.11 39.54
C ALA A 232 13.19 -11.61 39.37
N ALA A 233 14.14 -12.51 39.09
CA ALA A 233 15.50 -12.34 38.55
C ALA A 233 16.05 -13.67 38.00
N GLN A 234 16.91 -13.56 36.98
CA GLN A 234 18.01 -14.46 36.56
C GLN A 234 18.01 -15.97 36.92
N SER A 235 18.26 -16.79 35.90
CA SER A 235 19.48 -17.61 35.89
C SER A 235 19.99 -17.87 34.47
N GLN A 236 21.21 -17.43 34.15
CA GLN A 236 21.95 -17.93 32.98
C GLN A 236 22.56 -19.30 33.29
N SER A 237 22.57 -20.20 32.31
CA SER A 237 23.50 -21.33 32.26
C SER A 237 23.89 -21.62 30.81
N THR A 238 25.18 -21.81 30.56
CA THR A 238 25.75 -21.96 29.21
C THR A 238 26.02 -23.41 28.83
N SER A 239 26.19 -23.63 27.52
CA SER A 239 26.97 -24.70 26.85
C SER A 239 26.27 -25.96 26.27
N THR A 240 26.52 -26.11 24.96
CA THR A 240 26.79 -27.35 24.18
C THR A 240 25.67 -28.33 23.79
N ASP A 241 25.84 -28.86 22.57
CA ASP A 241 24.92 -29.73 21.83
C ASP A 241 24.65 -31.10 22.48
N ALA A 242 23.39 -31.56 22.40
CA ALA A 242 23.06 -32.98 22.36
C ALA A 242 21.70 -33.22 21.68
N TRP A 243 21.66 -34.05 20.64
CA TRP A 243 20.42 -34.58 20.07
C TRP A 243 19.77 -35.58 21.05
N ALA A 244 18.49 -35.40 21.38
CA ALA A 244 17.69 -36.41 22.06
C ALA A 244 16.22 -36.35 21.58
N ASN A 245 15.79 -37.39 20.85
CA ASN A 245 14.39 -37.56 20.47
C ASN A 245 13.55 -37.92 21.71
N ALA A 246 12.57 -37.08 22.06
CA ALA A 246 11.48 -37.44 22.96
C ALA A 246 10.22 -37.72 22.13
N THR A 247 9.77 -38.98 22.13
CA THR A 247 8.55 -39.38 21.41
C THR A 247 7.33 -39.11 22.29
N LEU A 248 6.48 -38.16 21.91
CA LEU A 248 5.15 -38.00 22.51
C LEU A 248 4.17 -38.90 21.76
N SER A 249 3.45 -39.76 22.48
CA SER A 249 2.35 -40.55 21.92
C SER A 249 1.07 -39.72 21.91
N GLU A 250 0.55 -39.38 20.73
CA GLU A 250 -0.74 -38.72 20.60
C GLU A 250 -1.87 -39.65 21.08
N SER A 251 -2.72 -39.15 21.97
CA SER A 251 -4.00 -39.78 22.32
C SER A 251 -5.11 -39.14 21.50
N LEU A 252 -5.90 -39.98 20.81
CA LEU A 252 -6.99 -39.53 19.93
C LEU A 252 -8.15 -38.96 20.75
N ILE A 253 -8.39 -37.65 20.64
CA ILE A 253 -9.57 -36.99 21.22
C ILE A 253 -10.67 -36.92 20.16
N ASN A 254 -11.78 -37.63 20.37
CA ASN A 254 -12.99 -37.51 19.55
C ASN A 254 -13.98 -36.54 20.22
N ALA A 255 -14.33 -35.46 19.53
CA ALA A 255 -15.36 -34.53 19.98
C ALA A 255 -16.72 -34.90 19.34
N THR A 256 -17.74 -35.09 20.17
CA THR A 256 -19.12 -35.36 19.72
C THR A 256 -20.05 -34.28 20.24
N ALA A 257 -20.75 -33.59 19.34
CA ALA A 257 -21.77 -32.61 19.69
C ALA A 257 -23.16 -33.14 19.29
N SER A 258 -24.14 -33.04 20.18
CA SER A 258 -25.52 -33.46 19.93
C SER A 258 -26.49 -32.35 20.28
N VAL A 259 -27.41 -32.04 19.37
CA VAL A 259 -28.52 -31.09 19.60
C VAL A 259 -29.82 -31.88 19.55
N THR A 260 -30.59 -31.81 20.64
CA THR A 260 -31.92 -32.43 20.71
C THR A 260 -32.99 -31.36 20.69
N THR A 261 -33.96 -31.50 19.79
CA THR A 261 -35.17 -30.67 19.72
C THR A 261 -36.41 -31.53 19.98
N ALA A 262 -37.56 -30.90 20.17
CA ALA A 262 -38.84 -31.60 20.37
C ALA A 262 -39.26 -32.52 19.19
N PHE A 263 -38.56 -32.46 18.05
CA PHE A 263 -38.80 -33.28 16.86
C PHE A 263 -37.67 -34.26 16.53
N GLY A 264 -36.62 -34.34 17.36
CA GLY A 264 -35.53 -35.32 17.22
C GLY A 264 -34.14 -34.80 17.62
N THR A 265 -33.19 -35.73 17.73
CA THR A 265 -31.77 -35.47 18.01
C THR A 265 -30.94 -35.56 16.73
N ALA A 266 -30.07 -34.58 16.51
CA ALA A 266 -29.02 -34.62 15.51
C ALA A 266 -27.65 -34.63 16.21
N THR A 267 -26.75 -35.51 15.78
CA THR A 267 -25.40 -35.67 16.35
C THR A 267 -24.36 -35.53 15.25
N ALA A 268 -23.34 -34.70 15.50
CA ALA A 268 -22.15 -34.55 14.67
C ALA A 268 -20.93 -35.02 15.47
N THR A 269 -20.09 -35.85 14.85
CA THR A 269 -18.85 -36.36 15.45
C THR A 269 -17.68 -35.96 14.57
N ALA A 270 -16.68 -35.31 15.14
CA ALA A 270 -15.41 -35.03 14.47
C ALA A 270 -14.35 -36.02 14.97
N THR A 271 -13.81 -36.83 14.05
CA THR A 271 -12.72 -37.78 14.30
C THR A 271 -11.46 -37.32 13.58
N ASN A 272 -10.43 -36.90 14.31
CA ASN A 272 -9.10 -36.68 13.72
C ASN A 272 -8.47 -38.03 13.36
N SER A 273 -8.57 -38.42 12.09
CA SER A 273 -7.87 -39.59 11.55
C SER A 273 -6.61 -39.15 10.80
N ALA A 274 -5.55 -38.85 11.56
CA ALA A 274 -4.22 -38.67 10.99
C ALA A 274 -3.61 -40.03 10.61
N SER A 275 -3.83 -40.48 9.38
CA SER A 275 -3.15 -41.67 8.85
C SER A 275 -1.81 -41.27 8.22
N THR A 276 -0.71 -41.50 8.94
CA THR A 276 0.65 -41.38 8.40
C THR A 276 0.89 -42.41 7.30
N ALA A 277 0.77 -41.99 6.05
CA ALA A 277 1.25 -42.72 4.89
C ALA A 277 2.53 -42.03 4.36
N VAL A 278 3.69 -42.65 4.60
CA VAL A 278 4.94 -42.25 3.94
C VAL A 278 4.83 -42.64 2.47
N ALA A 279 4.31 -41.72 1.67
CA ALA A 279 4.24 -41.88 0.22
C ALA A 279 5.62 -41.60 -0.39
N THR A 280 6.36 -42.66 -0.72
CA THR A 280 7.40 -42.56 -1.77
C THR A 280 6.78 -41.92 -3.02
N PRO A 281 7.46 -40.98 -3.70
CA PRO A 281 6.87 -40.22 -4.80
C PRO A 281 6.60 -41.11 -6.01
N VAL A 282 5.39 -41.65 -6.08
CA VAL A 282 4.87 -42.30 -7.28
C VAL A 282 4.42 -41.22 -8.25
N SER A 283 5.26 -40.97 -9.26
CA SER A 283 4.88 -40.18 -10.42
C SER A 283 3.62 -40.76 -11.06
N THR A 284 2.48 -40.11 -10.80
CA THR A 284 1.22 -40.32 -11.51
C THR A 284 0.68 -38.95 -11.86
N GLY A 285 0.97 -38.52 -13.09
CA GLY A 285 0.47 -37.26 -13.62
C GLY A 285 -1.06 -37.29 -13.74
N ALA A 286 -1.72 -36.46 -12.96
CA ALA A 286 -3.10 -36.06 -13.16
C ALA A 286 -3.21 -34.55 -12.87
N ALA A 287 -2.49 -33.76 -13.68
CA ALA A 287 -2.65 -32.31 -13.67
C ALA A 287 -4.10 -31.99 -14.07
N THR A 288 -4.92 -31.56 -13.10
CA THR A 288 -6.20 -30.92 -13.37
C THR A 288 -5.92 -29.60 -14.07
N SER A 289 -5.92 -29.62 -15.40
CA SER A 289 -5.74 -28.42 -16.20
C SER A 289 -6.96 -27.50 -16.04
N SER A 290 -6.92 -26.64 -15.03
CA SER A 290 -7.88 -25.53 -14.82
C SER A 290 -7.91 -24.54 -15.99
N GLY A 291 -6.96 -24.65 -16.93
CA GLY A 291 -6.72 -23.69 -18.00
C GLY A 291 -5.99 -22.43 -17.52
N TYR A 292 -5.85 -22.26 -16.20
CA TYR A 292 -5.14 -21.13 -15.60
C TYR A 292 -3.63 -21.23 -15.82
N LEU A 293 -2.97 -20.08 -15.77
CA LEU A 293 -1.54 -20.01 -15.52
C LEU A 293 -1.24 -20.43 -14.08
N GLN A 294 -0.06 -21.02 -13.86
CA GLN A 294 0.44 -21.47 -12.58
C GLN A 294 1.88 -21.00 -12.37
N THR A 295 2.38 -21.02 -11.14
CA THR A 295 3.80 -20.80 -10.85
C THR A 295 4.53 -22.14 -10.73
N SER A 296 5.77 -22.19 -11.25
CA SER A 296 6.62 -23.39 -11.25
C SER A 296 8.07 -22.95 -11.02
N GLY A 297 8.46 -22.90 -9.75
CA GLY A 297 9.64 -22.14 -9.34
C GLY A 297 9.43 -20.64 -9.61
N ASN A 298 10.51 -19.90 -9.86
CA ASN A 298 10.46 -18.46 -10.15
C ASN A 298 9.89 -18.10 -11.55
N LYS A 299 9.01 -18.94 -12.12
CA LYS A 299 8.42 -18.76 -13.44
C LYS A 299 6.91 -18.95 -13.43
N VAL A 300 6.22 -18.16 -14.24
CA VAL A 300 4.83 -18.42 -14.65
C VAL A 300 4.84 -19.43 -15.80
N VAL A 301 3.96 -20.43 -15.74
CA VAL A 301 3.82 -21.49 -16.73
C VAL A 301 2.36 -21.73 -17.13
N ASP A 302 2.18 -22.24 -18.35
CA ASP A 302 0.90 -22.77 -18.81
C ASP A 302 0.61 -24.19 -18.30
N SER A 303 -0.58 -24.72 -18.62
CA SER A 303 -0.98 -26.08 -18.24
C SER A 303 -0.15 -27.21 -18.87
N SER A 304 0.77 -26.89 -19.78
CA SER A 304 1.73 -27.83 -20.38
C SER A 304 3.14 -27.66 -19.81
N GLY A 305 3.35 -26.73 -18.87
CA GLY A 305 4.65 -26.39 -18.29
C GLY A 305 5.50 -25.43 -19.13
N ASN A 306 4.98 -24.84 -20.21
CA ASN A 306 5.72 -23.85 -20.99
C ASN A 306 5.78 -22.52 -20.23
N THR A 307 6.93 -21.86 -20.19
CA THR A 307 7.08 -20.53 -19.56
C THR A 307 6.29 -19.47 -20.33
N VAL A 308 5.45 -18.74 -19.61
CA VAL A 308 4.66 -17.60 -20.11
C VAL A 308 5.27 -16.32 -19.57
N VAL A 309 5.68 -15.44 -20.49
CA VAL A 309 6.28 -14.14 -20.21
C VAL A 309 5.29 -13.05 -20.64
N LEU A 310 4.95 -12.16 -19.70
CA LEU A 310 3.90 -11.18 -19.88
C LEU A 310 4.46 -9.78 -20.15
N ARG A 311 3.93 -9.11 -21.17
CA ARG A 311 4.31 -7.78 -21.66
C ARG A 311 3.03 -6.97 -21.82
N GLY A 312 2.95 -5.80 -21.20
CA GLY A 312 1.68 -5.09 -21.15
C GLY A 312 1.74 -3.65 -20.65
N THR A 313 0.57 -3.15 -20.31
CA THR A 313 0.37 -1.83 -19.70
C THR A 313 -0.83 -1.88 -18.75
N ASN A 314 -0.89 -0.91 -17.86
CA ASN A 314 -1.98 -0.70 -16.93
C ASN A 314 -3.09 0.16 -17.55
N ILE A 315 -4.34 -0.23 -17.33
CA ILE A 315 -5.53 0.51 -17.75
C ILE A 315 -5.88 1.58 -16.68
N GLY A 316 -4.89 2.43 -16.39
CA GLY A 316 -5.04 3.60 -15.52
C GLY A 316 -6.05 4.61 -16.09
N GLY A 317 -6.63 5.40 -15.21
CA GLY A 317 -7.62 6.43 -15.54
C GLY A 317 -9.00 5.91 -15.96
N TRP A 318 -9.26 4.60 -15.97
CA TRP A 318 -10.52 4.04 -16.50
C TRP A 318 -11.61 3.82 -15.44
N LEU A 319 -11.48 2.76 -14.64
CA LEU A 319 -12.36 2.45 -13.48
C LEU A 319 -11.84 3.09 -12.18
N VAL A 320 -10.65 3.66 -12.24
CA VAL A 320 -9.92 4.36 -11.19
C VAL A 320 -9.48 5.68 -11.80
N TRP A 321 -9.83 6.81 -11.19
CA TRP A 321 -9.55 8.14 -11.73
C TRP A 321 -8.54 8.83 -10.84
N GLU A 322 -7.27 8.87 -11.26
CA GLU A 322 -6.27 9.72 -10.65
C GLU A 322 -6.24 11.08 -11.37
N ASP A 323 -6.46 12.16 -10.63
CA ASP A 323 -6.67 13.51 -11.14
C ASP A 323 -5.53 13.94 -12.07
N TRP A 324 -4.29 13.64 -11.66
CA TRP A 324 -3.08 13.99 -12.39
C TRP A 324 -3.08 13.45 -13.82
N MET A 325 -3.47 12.20 -14.04
CA MET A 325 -3.52 11.61 -15.39
C MET A 325 -4.87 11.77 -16.09
N CYS A 326 -5.96 11.97 -15.36
CA CYS A 326 -7.31 12.09 -15.92
C CYS A 326 -7.63 13.52 -16.42
N GLY A 327 -6.77 14.50 -16.16
CA GLY A 327 -7.07 15.91 -16.46
C GLY A 327 -8.24 16.44 -15.64
N ILE A 328 -8.52 15.78 -14.51
CA ILE A 328 -9.53 16.20 -13.53
C ILE A 328 -8.85 17.15 -12.56
N THR A 329 -9.63 18.07 -12.00
CA THR A 329 -9.24 18.84 -10.82
C THR A 329 -10.38 18.76 -9.83
N ASP A 330 -10.10 18.27 -8.63
CA ASP A 330 -10.98 18.33 -7.48
C ASP A 330 -10.29 19.07 -6.32
N ASN A 331 -10.87 20.19 -5.89
CA ASN A 331 -10.38 20.93 -4.71
C ASN A 331 -11.16 20.59 -3.42
N GLN A 332 -12.10 19.63 -3.47
CA GLN A 332 -13.01 19.28 -2.38
C GLN A 332 -12.76 17.87 -1.83
N SER A 333 -12.29 16.95 -2.68
CA SER A 333 -11.86 15.60 -2.30
C SER A 333 -10.38 15.40 -2.63
N PRO A 334 -9.66 14.50 -1.93
CA PRO A 334 -8.32 14.11 -2.34
C PRO A 334 -8.33 13.37 -3.68
N ASP A 335 -7.16 13.27 -4.31
CA ASP A 335 -6.93 12.45 -5.51
C ASP A 335 -7.52 11.04 -5.32
N ARG A 336 -8.00 10.43 -6.41
CA ARG A 336 -8.72 9.14 -6.47
C ARG A 336 -10.20 9.15 -6.04
N PHE A 337 -10.74 10.26 -5.51
CA PHE A 337 -12.13 10.35 -5.02
C PHE A 337 -13.11 11.32 -5.75
N PRO A 338 -12.93 11.73 -7.03
CA PRO A 338 -13.81 12.71 -7.69
C PRO A 338 -15.29 12.27 -7.80
N MET A 339 -15.58 10.97 -7.71
CA MET A 339 -16.95 10.46 -7.67
C MET A 339 -17.72 10.89 -6.41
N THR A 340 -17.02 11.11 -5.29
CA THR A 340 -17.59 11.67 -4.06
C THR A 340 -18.11 13.08 -4.33
N THR A 341 -17.27 13.95 -4.89
CA THR A 341 -17.64 15.33 -5.28
C THR A 341 -18.78 15.37 -6.29
N LEU A 342 -18.73 14.58 -7.36
CA LEU A 342 -19.80 14.54 -8.36
C LEU A 342 -21.15 14.08 -7.77
N THR A 343 -21.13 13.09 -6.88
CA THR A 343 -22.32 12.60 -6.18
C THR A 343 -22.90 13.67 -5.26
N ASN A 344 -22.04 14.36 -4.50
CA ASN A 344 -22.44 15.45 -3.60
C ASN A 344 -23.02 16.66 -4.37
N ARG A 345 -22.46 17.01 -5.52
CA ARG A 345 -22.89 18.17 -6.33
C ARG A 345 -24.15 17.92 -7.14
N PHE A 346 -24.30 16.74 -7.74
CA PHE A 346 -25.33 16.48 -8.74
C PHE A 346 -26.33 15.37 -8.38
N GLY A 347 -26.08 14.62 -7.30
CA GLY A 347 -26.83 13.42 -6.95
C GLY A 347 -26.39 12.21 -7.78
N ASN A 348 -26.67 11.01 -7.23
CA ASN A 348 -26.22 9.73 -7.75
C ASN A 348 -26.51 9.54 -9.25
N ASP A 349 -27.74 9.77 -9.72
CA ASP A 349 -28.14 9.50 -11.11
C ASP A 349 -27.32 10.32 -12.13
N LYS A 350 -27.01 11.58 -11.79
CA LYS A 350 -26.16 12.43 -12.63
C LYS A 350 -24.69 12.03 -12.53
N ALA A 351 -24.17 11.76 -11.33
CA ALA A 351 -22.80 11.27 -11.15
C ALA A 351 -22.56 9.97 -11.93
N MET A 352 -23.50 9.03 -11.86
CA MET A 352 -23.49 7.79 -12.64
C MET A 352 -23.62 8.00 -14.15
N THR A 353 -24.34 9.03 -14.60
CA THR A 353 -24.37 9.42 -16.01
C THR A 353 -23.00 9.90 -16.49
N LEU A 354 -22.27 10.66 -15.67
CA LEU A 354 -20.91 11.10 -15.96
C LEU A 354 -19.90 9.94 -15.93
N TRP A 355 -20.01 9.03 -14.95
CA TRP A 355 -19.24 7.77 -14.87
C TRP A 355 -19.35 6.92 -16.15
N GLU A 356 -20.57 6.65 -16.60
CA GLU A 356 -20.80 5.90 -17.84
C GLU A 356 -20.28 6.64 -19.08
N THR A 357 -20.41 7.97 -19.10
CA THR A 357 -19.87 8.81 -20.18
C THR A 357 -18.34 8.70 -20.25
N TRP A 358 -17.66 8.77 -19.11
CA TRP A 358 -16.20 8.62 -19.04
C TRP A 358 -15.74 7.23 -19.50
N ILE A 359 -16.26 6.18 -18.85
CA ILE A 359 -15.82 4.80 -19.06
C ILE A 359 -16.04 4.32 -20.50
N SER A 360 -17.12 4.76 -21.14
CA SER A 360 -17.43 4.36 -22.53
C SER A 360 -16.60 5.07 -23.60
N ASN A 361 -15.82 6.10 -23.24
CA ASN A 361 -14.98 6.87 -24.16
C ASN A 361 -13.47 6.77 -23.86
N TRP A 362 -13.07 6.50 -22.61
CA TRP A 362 -11.66 6.36 -22.23
C TRP A 362 -11.01 5.04 -22.71
N LEU A 363 -11.79 3.96 -22.77
CA LEU A 363 -11.33 2.66 -23.29
C LEU A 363 -12.35 2.10 -24.27
N THR A 364 -11.88 1.77 -25.47
CA THR A 364 -12.70 1.31 -26.60
C THR A 364 -12.20 -0.05 -27.12
N GLU A 365 -12.97 -0.68 -28.00
CA GLU A 365 -12.55 -1.93 -28.65
C GLU A 365 -11.25 -1.77 -29.46
N THR A 366 -11.05 -0.60 -30.09
CA THR A 366 -9.89 -0.31 -30.93
C THR A 366 -8.59 -0.23 -30.12
N ASP A 367 -8.66 0.14 -28.85
CA ASP A 367 -7.48 0.16 -27.97
C ASP A 367 -6.93 -1.26 -27.76
N PHE A 368 -7.80 -2.26 -27.63
CA PHE A 368 -7.37 -3.66 -27.54
C PHE A 368 -6.73 -4.17 -28.85
N ASP A 369 -7.19 -3.69 -30.02
CA ASP A 369 -6.52 -3.98 -31.29
C ASP A 369 -5.09 -3.41 -31.30
N TYR A 370 -4.89 -2.18 -30.82
CA TYR A 370 -3.56 -1.58 -30.73
C TYR A 370 -2.66 -2.27 -29.71
N LEU A 371 -3.19 -2.67 -28.54
CA LEU A 371 -2.44 -3.44 -27.55
C LEU A 371 -1.94 -4.77 -28.15
N GLN A 372 -2.79 -5.46 -28.94
CA GLN A 372 -2.36 -6.65 -29.68
C GLN A 372 -1.32 -6.33 -30.77
N GLU A 373 -1.46 -5.20 -31.50
CA GLU A 373 -0.54 -4.78 -32.56
C GLU A 373 0.86 -4.37 -32.03
N ILE A 374 0.94 -3.87 -30.79
CA ILE A 374 2.20 -3.63 -30.07
C ILE A 374 2.91 -4.95 -29.74
N GLY A 375 2.17 -6.05 -29.62
CA GLY A 375 2.67 -7.36 -29.18
C GLY A 375 2.48 -7.62 -27.69
N PHE A 376 1.67 -6.80 -27.01
CA PHE A 376 1.30 -7.05 -25.61
C PHE A 376 0.39 -8.27 -25.50
N ASN A 377 0.51 -8.95 -24.36
CA ASN A 377 -0.28 -10.11 -24.01
C ASN A 377 -0.82 -10.08 -22.57
N VAL A 378 -0.66 -8.97 -21.85
CA VAL A 378 -1.37 -8.72 -20.59
C VAL A 378 -1.84 -7.26 -20.51
N ILE A 379 -2.94 -7.05 -19.80
CA ILE A 379 -3.30 -5.75 -19.22
C ILE A 379 -3.52 -5.93 -17.72
N ARG A 380 -3.16 -4.94 -16.91
CA ARG A 380 -3.62 -4.84 -15.51
C ARG A 380 -4.77 -3.85 -15.45
N LEU A 381 -5.83 -4.25 -14.77
CA LEU A 381 -7.11 -3.57 -14.71
C LEU A 381 -7.40 -3.15 -13.26
N PRO A 382 -6.96 -1.94 -12.87
CA PRO A 382 -7.34 -1.30 -11.62
C PRO A 382 -8.86 -1.17 -11.49
N PHE A 383 -9.40 -1.49 -10.32
CA PHE A 383 -10.77 -1.17 -9.93
C PHE A 383 -10.84 -0.64 -8.48
N SER A 384 -11.84 0.20 -8.22
CA SER A 384 -12.14 0.74 -6.89
C SER A 384 -13.32 -0.01 -6.27
N PHE A 385 -13.43 0.03 -4.94
CA PHE A 385 -14.68 -0.36 -4.26
C PHE A 385 -15.88 0.44 -4.80
N ARG A 386 -15.72 1.71 -5.22
CA ARG A 386 -16.77 2.52 -5.87
C ARG A 386 -17.12 2.07 -7.30
N SER A 387 -16.25 1.31 -7.95
CA SER A 387 -16.57 0.67 -9.24
C SER A 387 -17.61 -0.45 -9.07
N VAL A 388 -17.67 -1.09 -7.90
CA VAL A 388 -18.49 -2.28 -7.62
C VAL A 388 -19.58 -2.09 -6.55
N GLN A 389 -19.46 -1.08 -5.69
CA GLN A 389 -20.40 -0.75 -4.61
C GLN A 389 -20.93 0.69 -4.72
N ASN A 390 -22.16 0.89 -4.27
CA ASN A 390 -22.82 2.18 -4.14
C ASN A 390 -22.23 3.00 -2.97
N ALA A 391 -22.71 4.25 -2.81
CA ALA A 391 -22.34 5.14 -1.72
C ALA A 391 -22.48 4.48 -0.32
N ASP A 392 -23.55 3.70 -0.12
CA ASP A 392 -23.93 3.01 1.12
C ASP A 392 -23.24 1.64 1.35
N GLY A 393 -22.33 1.24 0.46
CA GLY A 393 -21.64 -0.06 0.53
C GLY A 393 -22.45 -1.25 0.00
N SER A 394 -23.71 -1.05 -0.43
CA SER A 394 -24.45 -2.07 -1.17
C SER A 394 -23.79 -2.33 -2.54
N TRP A 395 -23.97 -3.53 -3.09
CA TRP A 395 -23.42 -3.85 -4.41
C TRP A 395 -24.21 -3.15 -5.51
N ARG A 396 -23.51 -2.67 -6.53
CA ARG A 396 -24.12 -2.15 -7.74
C ARG A 396 -24.71 -3.28 -8.57
N ASP A 397 -25.90 -3.06 -9.14
CA ASP A 397 -26.52 -4.01 -10.09
C ASP A 397 -25.64 -4.25 -11.34
N ASP A 398 -24.74 -3.33 -11.66
CA ASP A 398 -23.84 -3.36 -12.81
C ASP A 398 -22.36 -3.57 -12.45
N ALA A 399 -22.04 -3.96 -11.22
CA ALA A 399 -20.67 -4.01 -10.67
C ALA A 399 -19.59 -4.60 -11.60
N PHE A 400 -19.90 -5.71 -12.29
CA PHE A 400 -18.95 -6.39 -13.19
C PHE A 400 -19.09 -6.01 -14.67
N LYS A 401 -20.11 -5.24 -15.06
CA LYS A 401 -20.49 -4.96 -16.47
C LYS A 401 -19.31 -4.51 -17.34
N HIS A 402 -18.51 -3.57 -16.85
CA HIS A 402 -17.39 -3.00 -17.61
C HIS A 402 -16.15 -3.89 -17.56
N MET A 403 -15.86 -4.48 -16.39
CA MET A 403 -14.78 -5.45 -16.23
C MET A 403 -14.99 -6.66 -17.16
N ASP A 404 -16.20 -7.20 -17.24
CA ASP A 404 -16.59 -8.30 -18.13
C ASP A 404 -16.43 -7.94 -19.61
N TRP A 405 -16.75 -6.70 -19.99
CA TRP A 405 -16.52 -6.22 -21.35
C TRP A 405 -15.03 -6.16 -21.67
N ALA A 406 -14.19 -5.60 -20.80
CA ALA A 406 -12.74 -5.57 -21.01
C ALA A 406 -12.11 -6.98 -21.03
N VAL A 407 -12.54 -7.87 -20.13
CA VAL A 407 -12.15 -9.28 -20.10
C VAL A 407 -12.52 -9.99 -21.41
N ALA A 408 -13.72 -9.73 -21.96
CA ALA A 408 -14.12 -10.27 -23.25
C ALA A 408 -13.28 -9.72 -24.43
N GLN A 409 -12.98 -8.41 -24.43
CA GLN A 409 -12.14 -7.79 -25.47
C GLN A 409 -10.69 -8.29 -25.45
N ALA A 410 -10.12 -8.45 -24.26
CA ALA A 410 -8.79 -9.03 -24.06
C ALA A 410 -8.76 -10.51 -24.50
N LYS A 411 -9.78 -11.29 -24.11
CA LYS A 411 -9.94 -12.71 -24.47
C LYS A 411 -10.04 -12.94 -25.98
N ALA A 412 -10.78 -12.09 -26.69
CA ALA A 412 -10.89 -12.16 -28.15
C ALA A 412 -9.54 -12.01 -28.87
N ARG A 413 -8.56 -11.37 -28.21
CA ARG A 413 -7.21 -11.09 -28.74
C ARG A 413 -6.10 -11.90 -28.07
N GLY A 414 -6.44 -12.79 -27.13
CA GLY A 414 -5.50 -13.64 -26.40
C GLY A 414 -4.69 -12.92 -25.31
N ILE A 415 -5.04 -11.67 -24.99
CA ILE A 415 -4.43 -10.82 -23.97
C ILE A 415 -4.96 -11.26 -22.60
N TYR A 416 -4.07 -11.61 -21.67
CA TYR A 416 -4.43 -11.90 -20.28
C TYR A 416 -4.86 -10.63 -19.52
N VAL A 417 -5.63 -10.80 -18.45
CA VAL A 417 -6.04 -9.70 -17.57
C VAL A 417 -5.55 -9.94 -16.15
N ILE A 418 -4.93 -8.95 -15.53
CA ILE A 418 -4.75 -8.85 -14.08
C ILE A 418 -5.91 -8.03 -13.55
N ILE A 419 -6.66 -8.56 -12.58
CA ILE A 419 -7.68 -7.76 -11.86
C ILE A 419 -7.02 -7.22 -10.61
N ASP A 420 -6.96 -5.90 -10.46
CA ASP A 420 -6.21 -5.20 -9.41
C ASP A 420 -7.17 -4.37 -8.52
N PHE A 421 -7.15 -4.64 -7.21
CA PHE A 421 -7.96 -3.87 -6.25
C PHE A 421 -7.21 -2.64 -5.75
N HIS A 422 -7.38 -1.55 -6.51
CA HIS A 422 -6.53 -0.37 -6.43
C HIS A 422 -6.93 0.63 -5.34
N ILE A 423 -8.22 0.69 -5.01
CA ILE A 423 -8.81 1.64 -4.05
C ILE A 423 -9.82 0.88 -3.19
N TRP A 424 -9.52 0.77 -1.89
CA TRP A 424 -10.40 0.12 -0.91
C TRP A 424 -11.25 1.14 -0.13
N ALA A 425 -12.31 0.64 0.50
CA ALA A 425 -13.14 1.43 1.40
C ALA A 425 -12.36 1.74 2.69
N GLY A 426 -12.00 3.02 2.89
CA GLY A 426 -11.20 3.49 4.02
C GLY A 426 -9.94 4.26 3.62
N GLN A 427 -9.41 4.03 2.41
CA GLN A 427 -8.18 4.64 1.90
C GLN A 427 -8.18 6.18 1.97
N GLU A 428 -9.34 6.81 1.69
CA GLU A 428 -9.53 8.27 1.77
C GLU A 428 -9.32 8.85 3.18
N ALA A 429 -9.59 8.06 4.22
CA ALA A 429 -9.51 8.47 5.62
C ALA A 429 -8.18 8.07 6.28
N SER A 430 -7.64 6.89 5.94
CA SER A 430 -6.29 6.48 6.29
C SER A 430 -5.78 5.45 5.29
N TYR A 431 -4.62 5.75 4.70
CA TYR A 431 -3.95 4.88 3.74
C TYR A 431 -3.23 3.70 4.43
N SER A 432 -2.73 3.88 5.66
CA SER A 432 -2.03 2.83 6.42
C SER A 432 -2.96 1.86 7.14
N ALA A 433 -4.16 2.30 7.51
CA ALA A 433 -5.04 1.56 8.42
C ALA A 433 -5.28 0.10 8.00
N ILE A 434 -5.48 -0.18 6.71
CA ILE A 434 -5.71 -1.55 6.21
C ILE A 434 -4.52 -2.50 6.47
N SER A 435 -3.30 -1.97 6.58
CA SER A 435 -2.07 -2.69 6.89
C SER A 435 -1.81 -2.85 8.39
N GLU A 436 -2.49 -2.07 9.23
CA GLU A 436 -2.27 -2.03 10.67
C GLU A 436 -2.91 -3.20 11.43
N ASN A 437 -2.32 -3.57 12.56
CA ASN A 437 -2.85 -4.61 13.43
C ASN A 437 -3.86 -4.05 14.46
N THR A 438 -4.84 -3.30 13.97
CA THR A 438 -5.90 -2.65 14.75
C THR A 438 -7.28 -3.25 14.41
N ASP A 439 -8.30 -2.97 15.23
CA ASP A 439 -9.69 -3.38 14.93
C ASP A 439 -10.21 -2.72 13.65
N ASP A 440 -9.77 -1.49 13.34
CA ASP A 440 -10.11 -0.82 12.08
C ASP A 440 -9.41 -1.50 10.89
N GLY A 441 -8.11 -1.75 10.97
CA GLY A 441 -7.39 -2.48 9.93
C GLY A 441 -7.96 -3.87 9.67
N ALA A 442 -8.32 -4.61 10.72
CA ALA A 442 -9.01 -5.89 10.59
C ALA A 442 -10.39 -5.75 9.91
N SER A 443 -11.13 -4.67 10.21
CA SER A 443 -12.42 -4.37 9.58
C SER A 443 -12.29 -4.00 8.11
N GLN A 444 -11.30 -3.17 7.75
CA GLN A 444 -10.99 -2.82 6.35
C GLN A 444 -10.55 -4.06 5.55
N ARG A 445 -9.68 -4.91 6.11
CA ARG A 445 -9.29 -6.19 5.49
C ARG A 445 -10.46 -7.15 5.32
N ALA A 446 -11.37 -7.23 6.29
CA ALA A 446 -12.58 -8.04 6.16
C ALA A 446 -13.49 -7.53 5.03
N ALA A 447 -13.69 -6.21 4.92
CA ALA A 447 -14.49 -5.59 3.85
C ALA A 447 -13.85 -5.83 2.45
N ALA A 448 -12.54 -5.62 2.33
CA ALA A 448 -11.76 -5.96 1.13
C ALA A 448 -11.85 -7.46 0.79
N GLY A 449 -11.80 -8.33 1.80
CA GLY A 449 -11.96 -9.77 1.64
C GLY A 449 -13.34 -10.18 1.11
N GLU A 450 -14.43 -9.53 1.51
CA GLU A 450 -15.76 -9.78 0.96
C GLU A 450 -15.90 -9.33 -0.51
N ILE A 451 -15.22 -8.23 -0.90
CA ILE A 451 -15.09 -7.84 -2.31
C ILE A 451 -14.35 -8.93 -3.07
N TRP A 452 -13.20 -9.39 -2.57
CA TRP A 452 -12.41 -10.44 -3.19
C TRP A 452 -13.13 -11.77 -3.35
N LYS A 453 -13.91 -12.20 -2.36
CA LYS A 453 -14.74 -13.41 -2.48
C LYS A 453 -15.72 -13.31 -3.65
N LYS A 454 -16.33 -12.13 -3.88
CA LYS A 454 -17.24 -11.94 -5.02
C LYS A 454 -16.52 -11.85 -6.36
N VAL A 455 -15.40 -11.11 -6.44
CA VAL A 455 -14.57 -11.02 -7.66
C VAL A 455 -14.04 -12.41 -8.05
N ALA A 456 -13.56 -13.18 -7.08
CA ALA A 456 -13.09 -14.55 -7.27
C ALA A 456 -14.22 -15.49 -7.72
N ALA A 457 -15.43 -15.39 -7.13
CA ALA A 457 -16.57 -16.20 -7.51
C ALA A 457 -17.05 -15.88 -8.94
N HIS A 458 -17.06 -14.60 -9.31
CA HIS A 458 -17.51 -14.14 -10.62
C HIS A 458 -16.57 -14.56 -11.76
N TYR A 459 -15.25 -14.48 -11.53
CA TYR A 459 -14.24 -14.92 -12.51
C TYR A 459 -13.78 -16.38 -12.36
N LEU A 460 -14.46 -17.20 -11.56
CA LEU A 460 -14.11 -18.61 -11.36
C LEU A 460 -14.22 -19.39 -12.69
N GLY A 461 -13.15 -20.08 -13.08
CA GLY A 461 -13.03 -20.80 -14.35
C GLY A 461 -12.61 -19.94 -15.56
N GLU A 462 -12.48 -18.62 -15.42
CA GLU A 462 -12.07 -17.75 -16.53
C GLU A 462 -10.54 -17.69 -16.70
N SER A 463 -10.02 -18.49 -17.64
CA SER A 463 -8.58 -18.65 -17.90
C SER A 463 -7.89 -17.50 -18.65
N ILE A 464 -8.63 -16.45 -19.06
CA ILE A 464 -7.99 -15.22 -19.52
C ILE A 464 -7.50 -14.35 -18.35
N ILE A 465 -8.03 -14.52 -17.14
CA ILE A 465 -7.47 -13.83 -15.97
C ILE A 465 -6.15 -14.51 -15.60
N PHE A 466 -5.04 -13.76 -15.66
CA PHE A 466 -3.73 -14.20 -15.19
C PHE A 466 -3.77 -14.45 -13.68
N GLY A 467 -4.17 -13.42 -12.93
CA GLY A 467 -4.14 -13.41 -11.49
C GLY A 467 -4.98 -12.27 -10.90
N PHE A 468 -5.01 -12.25 -9.58
CA PHE A 468 -5.64 -11.20 -8.78
C PHE A 468 -4.55 -10.45 -8.01
N ASP A 469 -4.41 -9.16 -8.30
CA ASP A 469 -3.57 -8.24 -7.53
C ASP A 469 -4.38 -7.78 -6.33
N ILE A 470 -4.09 -8.36 -5.16
CA ILE A 470 -5.05 -8.32 -4.05
C ILE A 470 -5.21 -6.92 -3.44
N ILE A 471 -4.21 -6.04 -3.57
CA ILE A 471 -4.28 -4.65 -3.14
C ILE A 471 -3.08 -3.87 -3.71
N ASN A 472 -3.36 -2.72 -4.33
CA ASN A 472 -2.33 -1.81 -4.85
C ASN A 472 -1.60 -1.05 -3.73
N GLU A 473 -0.28 -1.07 -3.77
CA GLU A 473 0.67 -0.24 -3.01
C GLU A 473 0.30 0.01 -1.54
N PRO A 474 -0.01 -1.01 -0.72
CA PRO A 474 -0.27 -0.78 0.70
C PRO A 474 1.01 -0.36 1.43
N THR A 475 0.89 0.57 2.38
CA THR A 475 2.03 1.03 3.20
C THR A 475 2.35 0.02 4.31
N GLY A 476 3.28 -0.89 4.00
CA GLY A 476 3.70 -1.94 4.93
C GLY A 476 2.61 -2.97 5.23
N SER A 477 2.88 -3.89 6.17
CA SER A 477 1.93 -4.89 6.71
C SER A 477 2.60 -5.67 7.86
N TRP A 478 2.19 -5.44 9.11
CA TRP A 478 2.89 -6.02 10.27
C TRP A 478 2.69 -7.53 10.37
N GLY A 479 3.70 -8.31 9.95
CA GLY A 479 3.62 -9.76 9.86
C GLY A 479 2.69 -10.22 8.73
N ASP A 480 2.71 -9.50 7.61
CA ASP A 480 2.04 -9.83 6.35
C ASP A 480 0.52 -10.10 6.47
N LYS A 481 -0.14 -9.58 7.51
CA LYS A 481 -1.57 -9.85 7.81
C LYS A 481 -2.50 -9.42 6.69
N LEU A 482 -2.20 -8.30 6.03
CA LEU A 482 -2.93 -7.84 4.86
C LEU A 482 -2.92 -8.87 3.74
N GLN A 483 -1.72 -9.29 3.36
CA GLN A 483 -1.48 -10.29 2.34
C GLN A 483 -2.13 -11.64 2.73
N GLN A 484 -2.03 -12.04 4.01
CA GLN A 484 -2.61 -13.28 4.53
C GLN A 484 -4.15 -13.29 4.54
N ASP A 485 -4.79 -12.22 5.01
CA ASP A 485 -6.26 -12.13 5.10
C ASP A 485 -6.89 -12.12 3.71
N LEU A 486 -6.33 -11.34 2.76
CA LEU A 486 -6.82 -11.28 1.39
C LEU A 486 -6.49 -12.55 0.59
N TYR A 487 -5.31 -13.16 0.80
CA TYR A 487 -4.99 -14.50 0.27
C TYR A 487 -6.04 -15.54 0.72
N ASN A 488 -6.37 -15.56 2.02
CA ASN A 488 -7.38 -16.46 2.56
C ASN A 488 -8.78 -16.18 2.00
N ALA A 489 -9.14 -14.90 1.83
CA ALA A 489 -10.41 -14.51 1.22
C ALA A 489 -10.54 -15.05 -0.22
N VAL A 490 -9.53 -14.84 -1.07
CA VAL A 490 -9.50 -15.39 -2.44
C VAL A 490 -9.51 -16.92 -2.41
N ARG A 491 -8.64 -17.56 -1.62
CA ARG A 491 -8.51 -19.03 -1.56
C ARG A 491 -9.73 -19.75 -1.00
N SER A 492 -10.58 -19.06 -0.24
CA SER A 492 -11.89 -19.59 0.17
C SER A 492 -12.86 -19.79 -1.00
N VAL A 493 -12.57 -19.26 -2.18
CA VAL A 493 -13.39 -19.33 -3.39
C VAL A 493 -12.65 -19.90 -4.61
N ASP A 494 -11.44 -19.40 -4.92
CA ASP A 494 -10.59 -19.91 -5.99
C ASP A 494 -9.26 -20.44 -5.45
N ALA A 495 -9.18 -21.77 -5.32
CA ALA A 495 -8.01 -22.49 -4.85
C ALA A 495 -6.81 -22.45 -5.83
N ASN A 496 -7.02 -22.08 -7.10
CA ASN A 496 -6.04 -22.30 -8.17
C ASN A 496 -5.57 -21.01 -8.88
N ARG A 497 -6.26 -19.87 -8.76
CA ARG A 497 -5.85 -18.60 -9.41
C ARG A 497 -4.48 -18.12 -8.91
N ILE A 498 -3.68 -17.45 -9.75
CA ILE A 498 -2.48 -16.74 -9.27
C ILE A 498 -2.92 -15.57 -8.38
N ILE A 499 -2.33 -15.47 -7.19
CA ILE A 499 -2.49 -14.30 -6.32
C ILE A 499 -1.20 -13.49 -6.41
N ILE A 500 -1.34 -12.19 -6.69
CA ILE A 500 -0.22 -11.27 -6.80
C ILE A 500 -0.17 -10.45 -5.52
N HIS A 501 1.03 -10.32 -4.95
CA HIS A 501 1.27 -9.56 -3.73
C HIS A 501 2.22 -8.40 -4.01
N GLU A 502 1.81 -7.20 -3.64
CA GLU A 502 2.63 -5.99 -3.57
C GLU A 502 3.12 -5.73 -2.13
N SER A 503 4.09 -4.82 -1.99
CA SER A 503 4.71 -4.40 -0.71
C SER A 503 5.12 -5.58 0.19
N ILE A 504 5.74 -6.60 -0.41
CA ILE A 504 6.01 -7.89 0.24
C ILE A 504 7.49 -8.31 0.15
N SER A 505 8.05 -8.79 1.25
CA SER A 505 9.43 -9.33 1.31
C SER A 505 9.50 -10.74 1.89
N THR A 506 8.36 -11.29 2.32
CA THR A 506 8.28 -12.54 3.09
C THR A 506 8.45 -13.79 2.23
N ASN A 507 9.00 -14.87 2.79
CA ASN A 507 8.99 -16.17 2.12
C ASN A 507 7.58 -16.79 2.25
N PRO A 508 6.86 -17.08 1.15
CA PRO A 508 5.49 -17.58 1.21
C PRO A 508 5.36 -18.97 1.87
N ALA A 509 6.45 -19.73 1.97
CA ALA A 509 6.47 -20.98 2.72
C ALA A 509 6.17 -20.79 4.21
N ASN A 510 6.44 -19.61 4.78
CA ASN A 510 6.12 -19.27 6.18
C ASN A 510 4.60 -19.29 6.45
N TYR A 511 3.79 -19.07 5.41
CA TYR A 511 2.34 -18.95 5.47
C TYR A 511 1.61 -20.05 4.68
N GLY A 512 2.35 -20.98 4.08
CA GLY A 512 1.79 -22.01 3.21
C GLY A 512 1.13 -21.46 1.94
N TRP A 513 1.52 -20.27 1.47
CA TRP A 513 0.95 -19.71 0.25
C TRP A 513 1.42 -20.48 -0.98
N THR A 514 0.49 -20.74 -1.90
CA THR A 514 0.74 -21.49 -3.14
C THR A 514 0.20 -20.72 -4.34
N ASN A 515 0.86 -20.88 -5.48
CA ASN A 515 0.54 -20.19 -6.73
C ASN A 515 0.46 -18.65 -6.56
N VAL A 516 1.57 -18.08 -6.07
CA VAL A 516 1.72 -16.63 -5.83
C VAL A 516 2.82 -16.02 -6.68
N VAL A 517 2.63 -14.76 -7.07
CA VAL A 517 3.58 -13.91 -7.79
C VAL A 517 3.80 -12.66 -6.94
N TYR A 518 5.02 -12.14 -6.88
CA TYR A 518 5.29 -10.89 -6.16
C TYR A 518 5.53 -9.76 -7.16
N SER A 519 4.98 -8.58 -6.87
CA SER A 519 4.97 -7.42 -7.77
C SER A 519 5.77 -6.24 -7.19
N ILE A 520 6.59 -5.62 -8.03
CA ILE A 520 7.35 -4.38 -7.74
C ILE A 520 6.79 -3.27 -8.61
N HIS A 521 6.61 -2.08 -8.02
CA HIS A 521 6.42 -0.83 -8.76
C HIS A 521 7.71 0.01 -8.69
N GLU A 522 8.20 0.49 -9.84
CA GLU A 522 9.48 1.24 -9.92
C GLU A 522 9.29 2.58 -10.64
N TYR A 523 9.34 3.66 -9.85
CA TYR A 523 9.22 5.04 -10.31
C TYR A 523 10.42 5.94 -9.94
N ASN A 524 11.39 5.44 -9.17
CA ASN A 524 12.62 6.16 -8.83
C ASN A 524 13.60 6.23 -10.02
N MET A 525 13.42 5.35 -11.02
CA MET A 525 14.15 5.43 -12.30
C MET A 525 13.59 6.49 -13.27
N MET A 526 12.66 7.35 -12.85
CA MET A 526 12.12 8.42 -13.71
C MET A 526 13.16 9.53 -13.93
N GLY A 527 13.66 9.64 -15.17
CA GLY A 527 14.53 10.75 -15.58
C GLY A 527 15.59 10.36 -16.62
N SER A 528 16.40 11.35 -16.99
CA SER A 528 17.40 11.24 -18.07
C SER A 528 18.80 10.82 -17.59
N ASP A 529 19.07 10.75 -16.29
CA ASP A 529 20.34 10.24 -15.77
C ASP A 529 20.38 8.71 -15.76
N LEU A 530 20.72 8.15 -16.92
CA LEU A 530 20.94 6.72 -17.10
C LEU A 530 22.01 6.14 -16.14
N GLY A 531 22.96 6.96 -15.66
CA GLY A 531 24.00 6.52 -14.73
C GLY A 531 23.44 6.21 -13.34
N SER A 532 22.66 7.15 -12.79
CA SER A 532 21.96 6.96 -11.52
C SER A 532 20.84 5.93 -11.64
N ASN A 533 20.08 5.92 -12.74
CA ASN A 533 19.01 4.93 -12.96
C ASN A 533 19.54 3.49 -13.03
N LYS A 534 20.74 3.27 -13.60
CA LYS A 534 21.42 1.96 -13.55
C LYS A 534 21.78 1.50 -12.14
N GLN A 535 22.11 2.44 -11.25
CA GLN A 535 22.36 2.13 -9.84
C GLN A 535 21.04 1.79 -9.14
N GLN A 536 19.98 2.58 -9.37
CA GLN A 536 18.64 2.32 -8.85
C GLN A 536 18.09 0.94 -9.28
N TRP A 537 18.27 0.53 -10.54
CA TRP A 537 17.94 -0.84 -10.96
C TRP A 537 18.68 -1.89 -10.13
N ALA A 538 19.98 -1.70 -9.92
CA ALA A 538 20.81 -2.66 -9.20
C ALA A 538 20.50 -2.74 -7.69
N SER A 539 20.20 -1.61 -7.04
CA SER A 539 19.91 -1.55 -5.60
C SER A 539 18.45 -1.80 -5.24
N GLY A 540 17.52 -1.40 -6.11
CA GLY A 540 16.08 -1.60 -5.95
C GLY A 540 15.60 -2.87 -6.66
N VAL A 541 15.31 -2.75 -7.96
CA VAL A 541 14.62 -3.80 -8.74
C VAL A 541 15.34 -5.15 -8.70
N GLN A 542 16.65 -5.17 -8.96
CA GLN A 542 17.43 -6.42 -8.98
C GLN A 542 17.52 -7.08 -7.61
N ALA A 543 17.62 -6.30 -6.52
CA ALA A 543 17.68 -6.84 -5.17
C ALA A 543 16.39 -7.61 -4.81
N TYR A 544 15.22 -7.09 -5.19
CA TYR A 544 13.95 -7.81 -5.05
C TYR A 544 13.86 -9.05 -5.95
N ILE A 545 14.28 -8.95 -7.23
CA ILE A 545 14.33 -10.11 -8.15
C ILE A 545 15.18 -11.25 -7.59
N ASP A 546 16.36 -10.92 -7.05
CA ASP A 546 17.30 -11.90 -6.50
C ASP A 546 16.75 -12.51 -5.21
N MET A 547 16.18 -11.70 -4.31
CA MET A 547 15.54 -12.16 -3.07
C MET A 547 14.37 -13.11 -3.35
N TRP A 548 13.43 -12.73 -4.22
CA TRP A 548 12.24 -13.53 -4.52
C TRP A 548 12.57 -14.76 -5.37
N SER A 549 13.57 -14.69 -6.25
CA SER A 549 14.12 -15.88 -6.91
C SER A 549 14.73 -16.85 -5.90
N GLY A 550 15.36 -16.36 -4.83
CA GLY A 550 15.79 -17.18 -3.69
C GLY A 550 14.66 -17.91 -2.97
N TYR A 551 13.44 -17.37 -2.99
CA TYR A 551 12.21 -18.03 -2.50
C TYR A 551 11.49 -18.87 -3.56
N ASN A 552 12.06 -18.98 -4.78
CA ASN A 552 11.43 -19.61 -5.95
C ASN A 552 10.09 -18.97 -6.37
N ILE A 553 9.96 -17.66 -6.24
CA ILE A 553 8.75 -16.91 -6.59
C ILE A 553 8.95 -16.10 -7.87
N PRO A 554 8.01 -16.11 -8.83
CA PRO A 554 8.12 -15.27 -10.01
C PRO A 554 7.93 -13.80 -9.62
N THR A 555 8.83 -12.96 -10.12
CA THR A 555 8.73 -11.51 -10.00
C THR A 555 7.92 -10.93 -11.15
N LEU A 556 7.10 -9.93 -10.87
CA LEU A 556 6.40 -9.07 -11.81
C LEU A 556 6.87 -7.63 -11.59
N LEU A 557 7.22 -6.91 -12.66
CA LEU A 557 7.32 -5.46 -12.62
C LEU A 557 5.93 -4.91 -12.98
N GLY A 558 5.05 -4.82 -11.97
CA GLY A 558 3.61 -4.57 -12.13
C GLY A 558 3.30 -3.16 -12.61
N GLU A 559 4.14 -2.21 -12.20
CA GLU A 559 4.14 -0.85 -12.69
C GLU A 559 5.57 -0.33 -12.83
N PHE A 560 5.79 0.46 -13.87
CA PHE A 560 6.94 1.34 -13.99
C PHE A 560 6.65 2.36 -15.07
N MET A 561 7.38 3.46 -15.04
CA MET A 561 7.52 4.31 -16.22
C MET A 561 8.96 4.78 -16.35
N ALA A 562 9.34 5.23 -17.54
CA ALA A 562 10.58 5.94 -17.84
C ALA A 562 10.47 6.55 -19.24
N ASP A 563 11.47 7.31 -19.67
CA ASP A 563 11.63 7.66 -21.08
C ASP A 563 13.07 7.51 -21.59
N GLY A 564 13.25 7.71 -22.89
CA GLY A 564 14.55 7.74 -23.55
C GLY A 564 15.38 6.47 -23.27
N ASP A 565 16.67 6.65 -23.04
CA ASP A 565 17.60 5.54 -22.82
C ASP A 565 17.28 4.76 -21.53
N THR A 566 16.65 5.38 -20.53
CA THR A 566 16.25 4.71 -19.30
C THR A 566 15.13 3.69 -19.56
N LEU A 567 14.11 4.06 -20.35
CA LEU A 567 13.03 3.14 -20.72
C LEU A 567 13.56 1.93 -21.50
N SER A 568 14.44 2.17 -22.48
CA SER A 568 15.13 1.09 -23.20
C SER A 568 15.91 0.19 -22.23
N TYR A 569 16.65 0.77 -21.28
CA TYR A 569 17.43 0.01 -20.31
C TYR A 569 16.56 -0.87 -19.40
N ILE A 570 15.46 -0.35 -18.84
CA ILE A 570 14.52 -1.14 -18.01
C ILE A 570 13.97 -2.33 -18.81
N ILE A 571 13.47 -2.06 -20.03
CA ILE A 571 12.94 -3.07 -20.93
C ILE A 571 13.99 -4.14 -21.25
N ASP A 572 15.21 -3.74 -21.59
CA ASP A 572 16.31 -4.65 -21.92
C ASP A 572 16.72 -5.51 -20.72
N GLN A 573 16.82 -4.94 -19.50
CA GLN A 573 17.11 -5.71 -18.30
C GLN A 573 16.00 -6.73 -18.00
N ALA A 574 14.74 -6.30 -17.99
CA ALA A 574 13.60 -7.18 -17.75
C ALA A 574 13.50 -8.29 -18.82
N ASN A 575 13.71 -7.96 -20.10
CA ASN A 575 13.73 -8.92 -21.20
C ASN A 575 14.88 -9.93 -21.09
N SER A 576 16.09 -9.48 -20.75
CA SER A 576 17.26 -10.36 -20.62
C SER A 576 17.10 -11.44 -19.54
N GLN A 577 16.29 -11.16 -18.53
CA GLN A 577 15.98 -12.08 -17.42
C GLN A 577 14.66 -12.85 -17.62
N GLY A 578 13.89 -12.56 -18.67
CA GLY A 578 12.55 -13.13 -18.88
C GLY A 578 11.49 -12.65 -17.88
N LEU A 579 11.76 -11.56 -17.16
CA LEU A 579 10.88 -10.94 -16.17
C LEU A 579 9.59 -10.43 -16.83
N SER A 580 8.43 -10.68 -16.23
CA SER A 580 7.14 -10.11 -16.71
C SER A 580 7.01 -8.64 -16.32
N TRP A 581 6.44 -7.79 -17.18
CA TRP A 581 6.34 -6.35 -16.93
C TRP A 581 5.10 -5.68 -17.53
N LEU A 582 4.63 -4.61 -16.88
CA LEU A 582 3.60 -3.70 -17.39
C LEU A 582 3.98 -2.23 -17.11
N THR A 583 3.80 -1.33 -18.08
CA THR A 583 3.99 0.10 -17.85
C THR A 583 2.78 0.77 -17.21
N TRP A 584 3.00 1.89 -16.52
CA TRP A 584 1.96 2.86 -16.17
C TRP A 584 2.09 4.10 -17.06
N ALA A 585 1.18 4.37 -18.01
CA ALA A 585 -0.08 3.69 -18.27
C ALA A 585 -0.53 3.71 -19.75
N HIS A 586 -1.70 3.11 -20.01
CA HIS A 586 -2.35 3.09 -21.31
C HIS A 586 -2.61 4.49 -21.88
N SER A 587 -3.30 5.35 -21.12
CA SER A 587 -3.77 6.67 -21.57
C SER A 587 -3.59 7.71 -20.46
N THR A 588 -3.38 8.96 -20.87
CA THR A 588 -3.27 10.13 -19.97
C THR A 588 -3.84 11.37 -20.66
N VAL A 589 -4.13 12.44 -19.92
CA VAL A 589 -4.53 13.75 -20.46
C VAL A 589 -3.34 14.72 -20.41
N ASN A 590 -2.72 14.96 -21.56
CA ASN A 590 -1.58 15.87 -21.76
C ASN A 590 -0.42 15.65 -20.76
N MET A 591 0.00 14.40 -20.55
CA MET A 591 1.18 14.05 -19.75
C MET A 591 2.37 13.56 -20.60
N GLY A 592 2.28 13.70 -21.92
CA GLY A 592 3.34 13.51 -22.91
C GLY A 592 3.85 12.07 -23.00
N ARG A 593 4.76 11.70 -22.10
CA ARG A 593 5.47 10.41 -22.11
C ARG A 593 4.95 9.40 -21.08
N TRP A 594 4.06 9.81 -20.17
CA TRP A 594 3.43 8.90 -19.20
C TRP A 594 2.39 7.95 -19.80
N GLY A 595 1.81 8.28 -20.95
CA GLY A 595 0.85 7.43 -21.66
C GLY A 595 1.40 6.93 -22.99
N LEU A 596 1.08 5.69 -23.35
CA LEU A 596 1.09 5.24 -24.76
C LEU A 596 0.24 6.17 -25.64
N TRP A 597 -0.87 6.62 -25.06
CA TRP A 597 -1.85 7.52 -25.64
C TRP A 597 -2.01 8.79 -24.79
N ASN A 598 -2.21 9.91 -25.46
CA ASN A 598 -2.46 11.21 -24.83
C ASN A 598 -3.74 11.83 -25.40
N HIS A 599 -4.71 12.11 -24.53
CA HIS A 599 -5.81 13.01 -24.85
C HIS A 599 -5.35 14.47 -24.72
N GLY A 600 -5.99 15.37 -25.47
CA GLY A 600 -5.69 16.81 -25.43
C GLY A 600 -6.39 17.55 -24.29
N ASP A 601 -5.92 18.77 -24.01
CA ASP A 601 -6.43 19.62 -22.90
C ASP A 601 -7.93 19.94 -22.97
N SER A 602 -8.60 19.72 -24.10
CA SER A 602 -10.06 19.88 -24.23
C SER A 602 -10.87 18.92 -23.36
N MET A 603 -10.24 17.91 -22.74
CA MET A 603 -10.85 17.04 -21.73
C MET A 603 -10.73 17.56 -20.29
N ARG A 604 -9.94 18.60 -20.04
CA ARG A 604 -9.73 19.09 -18.67
C ARG A 604 -11.00 19.70 -18.09
N VAL A 605 -11.34 19.28 -16.87
CA VAL A 605 -12.54 19.73 -16.14
C VAL A 605 -12.24 19.89 -14.65
N SER A 606 -12.93 20.83 -14.00
CA SER A 606 -12.97 20.96 -12.55
C SER A 606 -14.26 20.31 -12.04
N VAL A 607 -14.16 19.11 -11.45
CA VAL A 607 -15.34 18.36 -10.98
C VAL A 607 -16.00 19.01 -9.76
N ASP A 608 -15.30 19.92 -9.07
CA ASP A 608 -15.81 20.74 -7.99
C ASP A 608 -16.54 22.02 -8.43
N SER A 609 -16.25 22.56 -9.63
CA SER A 609 -16.82 23.86 -10.07
C SER A 609 -17.60 23.85 -11.39
N ASP A 610 -17.21 23.04 -12.39
CA ASP A 610 -17.87 23.02 -13.71
C ASP A 610 -19.32 22.54 -13.63
N SER A 611 -20.16 22.92 -14.60
CA SER A 611 -21.54 22.41 -14.67
C SER A 611 -21.58 20.96 -15.17
N PHE A 612 -22.63 20.23 -14.78
CA PHE A 612 -22.88 18.87 -15.27
C PHE A 612 -22.82 18.78 -16.80
N GLU A 613 -23.42 19.75 -17.49
CA GLU A 613 -23.47 19.80 -18.95
C GLU A 613 -22.09 20.09 -19.58
N SER A 614 -21.23 20.86 -18.90
CA SER A 614 -19.84 21.11 -19.31
C SER A 614 -19.01 19.83 -19.21
N ILE A 615 -19.04 19.18 -18.03
CA ILE A 615 -18.32 17.93 -17.76
C ILE A 615 -18.78 16.83 -18.72
N GLN A 616 -20.10 16.64 -18.87
CA GLN A 616 -20.65 15.67 -19.81
C GLN A 616 -20.23 15.97 -21.25
N SER A 617 -20.21 17.23 -21.67
CA SER A 617 -19.79 17.61 -23.02
C SER A 617 -18.30 17.35 -23.26
N ALA A 618 -17.42 17.61 -22.29
CA ALA A 618 -16.01 17.29 -22.39
C ALA A 618 -15.78 15.78 -22.52
N TRP A 619 -16.40 14.99 -21.63
CA TRP A 619 -16.22 13.53 -21.57
C TRP A 619 -16.97 12.76 -22.66
N SER A 620 -18.00 13.35 -23.29
CA SER A 620 -18.66 12.76 -24.48
C SER A 620 -17.88 13.01 -25.78
N ASN A 621 -16.92 13.94 -25.77
CA ASN A 621 -16.14 14.33 -26.94
C ASN A 621 -14.64 14.16 -26.68
N MET A 622 -14.25 13.08 -25.99
CA MET A 622 -12.84 12.73 -25.80
C MET A 622 -12.16 12.69 -27.18
N PRO A 623 -11.18 13.56 -27.46
CA PRO A 623 -10.57 13.62 -28.78
C PRO A 623 -9.79 12.34 -29.05
N SER A 624 -9.66 12.00 -30.33
CA SER A 624 -8.82 10.88 -30.78
C SER A 624 -7.44 10.96 -30.15
N VAL A 625 -7.06 9.89 -29.45
CA VAL A 625 -5.78 9.79 -28.74
C VAL A 625 -4.58 10.11 -29.65
N GLN A 626 -3.70 10.98 -29.18
CA GLN A 626 -2.40 11.18 -29.80
C GLN A 626 -1.44 10.08 -29.34
N LYS A 627 -0.88 9.35 -30.30
CA LYS A 627 0.13 8.32 -30.02
C LYS A 627 1.42 8.97 -29.53
N SER A 628 1.91 8.56 -28.36
CA SER A 628 3.25 8.93 -27.90
C SER A 628 4.29 8.12 -28.68
N ASN A 629 4.64 8.58 -29.90
CA ASN A 629 5.45 7.79 -30.86
C ASN A 629 6.73 7.21 -30.24
N ILE A 630 7.45 8.01 -29.43
CA ILE A 630 8.71 7.59 -28.79
C ILE A 630 8.48 6.39 -27.86
N ILE A 631 7.51 6.52 -26.95
CA ILE A 631 7.16 5.49 -25.96
C ILE A 631 6.57 4.26 -26.64
N TYR A 632 5.66 4.46 -27.61
CA TYR A 632 5.06 3.38 -28.39
C TYR A 632 6.10 2.55 -29.15
N ASP A 633 7.05 3.19 -29.83
CA ASP A 633 8.04 2.48 -30.65
C ASP A 633 9.04 1.70 -29.75
N GLN A 634 9.42 2.27 -28.59
CA GLN A 634 10.25 1.58 -27.59
C GLN A 634 9.52 0.37 -26.97
N LEU A 635 8.25 0.52 -26.57
CA LEU A 635 7.47 -0.57 -25.98
C LEU A 635 7.13 -1.65 -27.01
N LYS A 636 6.91 -1.30 -28.28
CA LYS A 636 6.70 -2.25 -29.37
C LYS A 636 7.96 -3.04 -29.71
N ALA A 637 9.14 -2.43 -29.63
CA ALA A 637 10.41 -3.16 -29.70
C ALA A 637 10.59 -4.09 -28.48
N GLY A 638 10.27 -3.59 -27.28
CA GLY A 638 10.37 -4.31 -26.01
C GLY A 638 9.41 -5.48 -25.81
N ALA A 639 8.22 -5.43 -26.42
CA ALA A 639 7.23 -6.51 -26.40
C ALA A 639 7.64 -7.71 -27.28
N GLY A 640 8.71 -7.59 -28.07
CA GLY A 640 9.32 -8.72 -28.76
C GLY A 640 9.75 -9.81 -27.77
N GLY A 641 9.14 -10.99 -27.87
CA GLY A 641 9.41 -12.10 -26.96
C GLY A 641 8.24 -12.50 -26.04
N SER A 642 7.11 -11.79 -26.08
CA SER A 642 5.84 -12.24 -25.46
C SER A 642 5.53 -13.70 -25.81
N THR A 643 5.61 -14.63 -24.84
CA THR A 643 5.26 -16.04 -25.06
C THR A 643 3.79 -16.29 -24.73
N ASN A 644 2.95 -16.23 -25.76
CA ASN A 644 1.57 -16.67 -25.64
C ASN A 644 1.43 -18.18 -25.74
N VAL A 645 0.58 -18.73 -24.87
CA VAL A 645 -0.02 -20.04 -25.08
C VAL A 645 -0.73 -20.02 -26.43
N LYS A 646 -0.44 -21.01 -27.30
CA LYS A 646 -1.25 -21.26 -28.49
C LYS A 646 -2.62 -21.78 -28.05
N ARG A 647 -3.49 -20.88 -27.61
CA ARG A 647 -4.88 -21.17 -27.32
C ARG A 647 -5.59 -21.35 -28.64
N ASP A 648 -6.18 -22.54 -28.84
CA ASP A 648 -7.13 -22.75 -29.92
C ASP A 648 -8.29 -21.78 -29.66
N VAL A 649 -8.40 -20.74 -30.50
CA VAL A 649 -9.57 -19.84 -30.48
C VAL A 649 -10.72 -20.60 -31.13
N SER A 650 -11.23 -21.58 -30.38
CA SER A 650 -12.38 -22.37 -30.78
C SER A 650 -13.53 -21.42 -31.01
N THR A 651 -13.91 -21.23 -32.27
CA THR A 651 -15.02 -20.35 -32.65
C THR A 651 -16.25 -20.77 -31.85
N PRO A 652 -16.98 -19.86 -31.17
CA PRO A 652 -18.01 -20.26 -30.23
C PRO A 652 -19.04 -21.20 -30.86
N THR A 653 -19.02 -22.47 -30.47
CA THR A 653 -20.11 -23.38 -30.77
C THR A 653 -21.30 -22.93 -29.95
N ASN A 654 -22.45 -22.74 -30.62
CA ASN A 654 -23.68 -22.26 -29.98
C ASN A 654 -24.19 -23.28 -28.95
N VAL A 655 -23.72 -23.18 -27.71
CA VAL A 655 -24.34 -23.84 -26.56
C VAL A 655 -25.50 -22.95 -26.11
N ASN A 656 -26.69 -23.26 -26.61
CA ASN A 656 -27.93 -22.59 -26.20
C ASN A 656 -28.22 -22.84 -24.72
N SER A 657 -27.79 -21.94 -23.84
CA SER A 657 -28.36 -21.80 -22.51
C SER A 657 -29.62 -20.91 -22.59
N PRO A 658 -30.74 -21.21 -21.89
CA PRO A 658 -32.02 -20.57 -22.18
C PRO A 658 -32.05 -19.11 -21.72
N ARG A 659 -31.94 -18.17 -22.66
CA ARG A 659 -32.24 -16.75 -22.38
C ARG A 659 -33.73 -16.58 -22.08
N ALA A 660 -34.03 -15.93 -20.96
CA ALA A 660 -35.36 -15.42 -20.68
C ALA A 660 -35.73 -14.36 -21.72
N ASP A 661 -36.68 -14.68 -22.59
CA ASP A 661 -37.12 -13.81 -23.68
C ASP A 661 -38.14 -12.77 -23.21
N ARG A 662 -37.82 -11.48 -23.46
CA ARG A 662 -38.78 -10.39 -23.76
C ARG A 662 -38.06 -9.08 -24.06
N THR A 663 -37.72 -8.86 -25.33
CA THR A 663 -37.48 -7.49 -25.83
C THR A 663 -38.80 -6.86 -26.29
N LYS A 664 -38.96 -5.55 -26.03
CA LYS A 664 -39.87 -4.68 -26.81
C LYS A 664 -39.04 -3.67 -27.60
N ARG A 665 -39.51 -3.38 -28.81
CA ARG A 665 -38.74 -2.84 -29.94
C ARG A 665 -38.41 -1.35 -29.87
N LEU A 666 -37.29 -1.01 -30.52
CA LEU A 666 -36.95 0.34 -30.95
C LEU A 666 -38.02 0.97 -31.88
N VAL A 667 -38.05 2.30 -31.89
CA VAL A 667 -38.60 3.11 -32.97
C VAL A 667 -37.46 3.91 -33.60
N THR A 668 -37.13 3.63 -34.87
CA THR A 668 -36.26 4.48 -35.69
C THR A 668 -37.05 5.07 -36.86
N ALA A 669 -36.85 6.37 -37.11
CA ALA A 669 -37.53 7.07 -38.18
C ALA A 669 -36.96 6.68 -39.56
N ARG A 670 -37.84 6.47 -40.54
CA ARG A 670 -37.47 6.28 -41.95
C ARG A 670 -37.21 7.63 -42.63
N HIS A 671 -36.36 7.64 -43.65
CA HIS A 671 -36.53 8.08 -45.06
C HIS A 671 -35.14 7.86 -45.70
N GLY A 672 -34.86 7.02 -46.70
CA GLY A 672 -35.45 6.88 -48.05
C GLY A 672 -34.50 7.56 -49.06
N GLY A 673 -34.01 6.97 -50.16
CA GLY A 673 -34.09 5.60 -50.69
C GLY A 673 -33.51 5.51 -52.13
N ARG A 674 -33.51 4.30 -52.72
CA ARG A 674 -33.22 3.91 -54.13
C ARG A 674 -31.77 3.57 -54.56
N SER A 675 -31.65 2.28 -54.91
CA SER A 675 -30.58 1.57 -55.62
C SER A 675 -30.49 1.87 -57.14
N ARG A 676 -29.30 1.66 -57.73
CA ARG A 676 -29.03 0.84 -58.96
C ARG A 676 -27.50 0.63 -59.11
N ARG A 677 -26.99 -0.60 -58.97
CA ARG A 677 -26.67 -1.61 -60.03
C ARG A 677 -25.68 -1.16 -61.12
N ASN A 678 -24.46 -1.72 -61.06
CA ASN A 678 -23.72 -2.50 -62.10
C ASN A 678 -22.26 -2.63 -61.59
N ALA A 679 -21.64 -3.79 -61.41
CA ALA A 679 -21.41 -4.93 -62.31
C ALA A 679 -20.47 -4.62 -63.49
N ALA A 680 -19.15 -4.84 -63.31
CA ALA A 680 -18.24 -5.45 -64.29
C ALA A 680 -16.82 -5.66 -63.71
N HIS A 681 -16.13 -6.70 -64.19
CA HIS A 681 -14.72 -6.98 -63.89
C HIS A 681 -13.76 -6.01 -64.59
N GLY A 682 -12.56 -5.82 -64.02
CA GLY A 682 -11.44 -5.15 -64.69
C GLY A 682 -10.14 -5.26 -63.90
N ASN A 683 -9.28 -6.24 -64.25
CA ASN A 683 -7.93 -6.35 -63.70
C ASN A 683 -6.97 -5.29 -64.29
N VAL A 684 -5.79 -5.18 -63.66
CA VAL A 684 -4.46 -4.83 -64.22
C VAL A 684 -3.92 -3.40 -63.96
N LYS A 685 -2.78 -3.37 -63.25
CA LYS A 685 -1.78 -2.28 -63.07
C LYS A 685 -2.29 -1.03 -62.31
N GLY A 686 -1.52 -0.41 -61.42
CA GLY A 686 -0.12 -0.63 -61.02
C GLY A 686 0.74 0.63 -61.22
N VAL A 687 1.78 0.77 -60.38
CA VAL A 687 2.73 1.89 -60.27
C VAL A 687 2.28 3.04 -59.34
N SER A 688 3.28 3.52 -58.60
CA SER A 688 3.31 4.49 -57.50
C SER A 688 2.86 5.91 -57.85
N PHE A 689 2.36 6.64 -56.85
CA PHE A 689 3.22 7.49 -56.00
C PHE A 689 2.81 7.34 -54.53
#